data_AF-A0A495A5B7-F1
#
_entry.id   AF-A0A495A5B7-F1
#
_cell.length_a   1.000
_cell.length_b   1.000
_cell.length_c   1.000
_cell.angle_alpha   90.00
_cell.angle_beta   90.00
_cell.angle_gamma   90.00
#
_symmetry.space_group_name_H-M   'P 1'
#
loop_
_entity.id
_entity.type
_entity.pdbx_description
1 polymer ?
#
loop_
_entity_poly.entity_id
_entity_poly.type
_entity_poly.pdbx_seq_one_letter_code
_entity_poly.pdbx_strand_id
1 'polypeptide(L)'
;MYRGACLFMNRKSIIFTLLGVLTIGVAIFFTVQVVQSESPTDSFELAEEALDNEEYEKSVELFKEILKEDASNTEARIGLASAYMGLSKYDDAIDTLNEGIRLKPKETQFYYFLSLAYEGKSDLPGAINAFEEGIDATNDTALTELFELLESNLEIAVERHYVQAGHNRNLVLEWTKNDGSVIPVEAEWEVDDPSQGELDNTTTTSVTFTAEETGTAEITATVGSITKETELHIEEQVVEEMNVTPEEIDPLSIGQEIAVSVTGVDADGEEMEINPEWATSEDIVKFSDTEGQQVSIETTDEGISTITLTYQELEEEINLVVEGENKHIKTDTEGQGTVTVSPNETTYTTGSEVTLEANPAAGWEFVRWDGDVTGTNNPLSITVENSMSVKAIFKETGHHELTLSISGGGNILRDSLNSTYADNETITLVAQADAGWKFSGWRGSVSGSNSRINVLMDGDKDIQAVFVRDGVSYDSSESAGSNSTSNNSKDSSSKSNSESSSKSKKDKKEDTKNNDSSPKDDSNNSTDKEDNKEKEEIEEEKPEQSPDEEKEVPVYSLTTEVKGKGMITASQTSAKEGSTIRVEAHPAEGMIFAGWIGDLLGNAKSRTITMNGNKKVIAIFEPDPAVNNNSEDSTDD
;
A
#
# COMPACT_ATOMS: atom_id res chain seq x y z
N MET A 1 -19.51 23.63 -26.55
CA MET A 1 -18.53 24.65 -26.99
C MET A 1 -17.44 24.75 -25.93
N TYR A 2 -16.48 23.83 -25.92
CA TYR A 2 -15.36 23.87 -24.97
C TYR A 2 -14.07 24.15 -25.74
N ARG A 3 -13.46 25.29 -25.40
CA ARG A 3 -12.17 25.76 -25.91
C ARG A 3 -11.09 25.25 -24.96
N GLY A 4 -10.05 24.68 -25.55
CA GLY A 4 -8.88 24.21 -24.83
C GLY A 4 -8.09 25.32 -24.14
N ALA A 5 -7.46 24.94 -23.03
CA ALA A 5 -6.32 25.64 -22.45
C ALA A 5 -5.20 24.61 -22.33
N CYS A 6 -4.21 24.76 -23.19
CA CYS A 6 -2.95 24.02 -23.20
C CYS A 6 -2.08 24.58 -22.07
N LEU A 7 -1.75 23.76 -21.08
CA LEU A 7 -0.76 24.07 -20.04
C LEU A 7 0.42 23.11 -20.21
N PHE A 8 1.54 23.69 -20.64
CA PHE A 8 2.86 23.05 -20.68
C PHE A 8 3.29 22.72 -19.24
N MET A 9 3.59 21.46 -18.95
CA MET A 9 4.26 21.05 -17.71
C MET A 9 5.37 20.04 -17.97
N ASN A 10 6.34 20.01 -17.05
CA ASN A 10 7.77 19.77 -17.28
C ASN A 10 8.15 18.28 -17.41
N ARG A 11 9.08 17.95 -18.32
CA ARG A 11 9.48 16.60 -18.79
C ARG A 11 10.23 15.70 -17.78
N LYS A 12 10.16 15.96 -16.47
CA LYS A 12 10.95 15.27 -15.43
C LYS A 12 10.14 14.45 -14.41
N SER A 13 8.86 14.21 -14.66
CA SER A 13 7.98 13.51 -13.72
C SER A 13 7.12 12.42 -14.37
N ILE A 14 7.63 11.72 -15.40
CA ILE A 14 6.86 10.68 -16.12
C ILE A 14 7.67 9.37 -16.23
N ILE A 15 8.47 9.01 -15.22
CA ILE A 15 9.16 7.71 -15.17
C ILE A 15 9.12 7.19 -13.74
N PHE A 16 7.93 6.83 -13.28
CA PHE A 16 7.73 6.03 -12.07
C PHE A 16 6.50 5.16 -12.34
N THR A 17 6.48 3.96 -11.77
CA THR A 17 5.52 2.85 -11.93
C THR A 17 5.79 1.90 -13.10
N LEU A 18 6.84 1.08 -12.98
CA LEU A 18 6.91 -0.23 -13.61
C LEU A 18 8.04 -1.05 -12.98
N LEU A 19 7.69 -1.83 -11.94
CA LEU A 19 8.13 -3.21 -11.73
C LEU A 19 7.73 -3.57 -10.30
N GLY A 20 6.81 -4.51 -10.15
CA GLY A 20 6.45 -4.93 -8.82
C GLY A 20 5.64 -6.18 -8.76
N VAL A 21 6.02 -7.30 -9.41
CA VAL A 21 5.46 -8.65 -9.20
C VAL A 21 6.50 -9.63 -9.80
N LEU A 22 7.04 -10.70 -9.19
CA LEU A 22 6.52 -11.60 -8.16
C LEU A 22 7.56 -12.72 -7.82
N THR A 23 7.23 -13.58 -6.81
CA THR A 23 7.69 -14.90 -6.25
C THR A 23 9.13 -15.47 -6.39
N ILE A 24 9.72 -16.10 -5.34
CA ILE A 24 9.76 -17.56 -4.95
C ILE A 24 10.16 -18.51 -6.08
N GLY A 25 11.33 -19.18 -5.89
CA GLY A 25 11.82 -20.53 -6.27
C GLY A 25 12.51 -20.74 -7.64
N VAL A 26 13.23 -21.83 -7.95
CA VAL A 26 13.85 -22.92 -7.19
C VAL A 26 15.17 -23.30 -7.94
N ALA A 27 16.38 -23.18 -7.33
CA ALA A 27 17.61 -23.94 -7.69
C ALA A 27 17.42 -25.49 -7.85
N ILE A 28 18.37 -26.31 -8.26
CA ILE A 28 19.73 -26.54 -7.80
C ILE A 28 20.57 -27.03 -8.97
N PHE A 29 21.79 -26.49 -9.14
CA PHE A 29 22.94 -27.35 -9.38
C PHE A 29 24.28 -26.67 -9.02
N PHE A 30 25.26 -27.51 -8.66
CA PHE A 30 26.72 -27.30 -8.55
C PHE A 30 27.37 -27.26 -7.15
N THR A 31 28.00 -28.40 -6.84
CA THR A 31 29.30 -28.43 -6.17
C THR A 31 30.39 -28.47 -7.23
N VAL A 32 31.36 -27.55 -7.19
CA VAL A 32 32.65 -27.70 -7.89
C VAL A 32 33.79 -27.33 -6.93
N GLN A 33 34.81 -28.19 -6.91
CA GLN A 33 35.97 -28.12 -6.06
C GLN A 33 36.81 -26.86 -6.30
N VAL A 34 37.18 -26.21 -5.20
CA VAL A 34 38.21 -25.18 -5.16
C VAL A 34 39.57 -25.83 -5.44
N VAL A 35 40.05 -25.70 -6.67
CA VAL A 35 41.49 -25.75 -7.00
C VAL A 35 41.94 -24.32 -7.19
N GLN A 36 42.89 -23.88 -6.36
CA GLN A 36 43.44 -22.53 -6.40
C GLN A 36 44.17 -22.26 -7.73
N SER A 37 43.74 -21.20 -8.44
CA SER A 37 44.59 -20.45 -9.37
C SER A 37 44.36 -18.95 -9.16
N GLU A 38 45.44 -18.20 -9.00
CA GLU A 38 45.42 -16.75 -8.74
C GLU A 38 44.90 -15.94 -9.95
N SER A 39 43.80 -15.18 -9.74
CA SER A 39 43.16 -14.11 -10.56
C SER A 39 42.43 -14.55 -11.86
N PRO A 40 41.21 -14.02 -12.20
CA PRO A 40 40.61 -12.73 -11.82
C PRO A 40 39.26 -12.85 -11.11
N THR A 41 39.18 -12.32 -9.89
CA THR A 41 37.94 -12.20 -9.11
C THR A 41 37.32 -10.78 -9.23
N ASP A 42 37.91 -9.86 -10.02
CA ASP A 42 37.56 -8.42 -9.99
C ASP A 42 36.50 -7.94 -11.01
N SER A 43 36.45 -8.45 -12.25
CA SER A 43 35.62 -7.81 -13.31
C SER A 43 34.11 -7.99 -13.13
N PHE A 44 33.70 -9.16 -12.65
CA PHE A 44 32.30 -9.48 -12.41
C PHE A 44 31.77 -8.69 -11.20
N GLU A 45 32.53 -8.64 -10.10
CA GLU A 45 32.19 -7.80 -8.94
C GLU A 45 32.07 -6.31 -9.31
N LEU A 46 32.94 -5.79 -10.19
CA LEU A 46 32.84 -4.41 -10.69
C LEU A 46 31.59 -4.16 -11.55
N ALA A 47 31.18 -5.13 -12.37
CA ALA A 47 29.99 -5.03 -13.22
C ALA A 47 28.71 -4.99 -12.37
N GLU A 48 28.71 -5.85 -11.36
CA GLU A 48 27.70 -5.97 -10.32
C GLU A 48 27.61 -4.68 -9.48
N GLU A 49 28.73 -4.19 -8.95
CA GLU A 49 28.80 -2.93 -8.22
C GLU A 49 28.29 -1.77 -9.07
N ALA A 50 28.63 -1.72 -10.37
CA ALA A 50 28.12 -0.71 -11.29
C ALA A 50 26.60 -0.80 -11.50
N LEU A 51 26.04 -2.01 -11.63
CA LEU A 51 24.59 -2.22 -11.74
C LEU A 51 23.89 -1.67 -10.51
N ASP A 52 24.44 -2.00 -9.36
CA ASP A 52 23.89 -1.63 -8.09
C ASP A 52 24.03 -0.10 -7.86
N ASN A 53 25.13 0.50 -8.35
CA ASN A 53 25.34 1.96 -8.49
C ASN A 53 24.41 2.64 -9.50
N GLU A 54 23.50 1.92 -10.16
CA GLU A 54 22.66 2.46 -11.25
C GLU A 54 23.53 3.13 -12.33
N GLU A 55 24.83 2.79 -12.36
CA GLU A 55 25.75 3.13 -13.42
C GLU A 55 25.50 2.15 -14.57
N TYR A 56 24.26 2.12 -15.05
CA TYR A 56 23.76 1.06 -15.93
C TYR A 56 24.54 1.00 -17.24
N GLU A 57 24.95 2.12 -17.84
CA GLU A 57 25.81 2.10 -19.03
C GLU A 57 27.16 1.45 -18.77
N LYS A 58 27.78 1.72 -17.62
CA LYS A 58 29.06 1.11 -17.23
C LYS A 58 28.88 -0.37 -16.90
N SER A 59 27.79 -0.73 -16.24
CA SER A 59 27.42 -2.12 -15.98
C SER A 59 27.23 -2.91 -17.28
N VAL A 60 26.54 -2.33 -18.27
CA VAL A 60 26.40 -2.91 -19.62
C VAL A 60 27.75 -3.17 -20.27
N GLU A 61 28.69 -2.21 -20.21
CA GLU A 61 30.03 -2.39 -20.78
C GLU A 61 30.79 -3.55 -20.12
N LEU A 62 30.80 -3.59 -18.78
CA LEU A 62 31.51 -4.60 -18.00
C LEU A 62 30.91 -6.00 -18.19
N PHE A 63 29.59 -6.16 -18.14
CA PHE A 63 28.96 -7.46 -18.39
C PHE A 63 29.14 -7.95 -19.82
N LYS A 64 29.15 -7.05 -20.82
CA LYS A 64 29.49 -7.42 -22.20
C LYS A 64 30.92 -7.92 -22.35
N GLU A 65 31.88 -7.36 -21.61
CA GLU A 65 33.26 -7.87 -21.61
C GLU A 65 33.34 -9.27 -21.02
N ILE A 66 32.64 -9.52 -19.91
CA ILE A 66 32.58 -10.85 -19.29
C ILE A 66 31.96 -11.86 -20.27
N LEU A 67 30.88 -11.50 -20.96
CA LEU A 67 30.24 -12.38 -21.95
C LEU A 67 31.05 -12.58 -23.24
N LYS A 68 32.03 -11.72 -23.54
CA LYS A 68 32.98 -11.99 -24.64
C LYS A 68 33.94 -13.12 -24.29
N GLU A 69 34.37 -13.19 -23.03
CA GLU A 69 35.28 -14.22 -22.54
C GLU A 69 34.54 -15.53 -22.20
N ASP A 70 33.35 -15.42 -21.61
CA ASP A 70 32.44 -16.53 -21.34
C ASP A 70 31.00 -16.18 -21.71
N ALA A 71 30.63 -16.46 -22.96
CA ALA A 71 29.29 -16.25 -23.45
C ALA A 71 28.22 -17.07 -22.72
N SER A 72 28.60 -18.14 -22.00
CA SER A 72 27.66 -19.01 -21.28
C SER A 72 27.43 -18.59 -19.84
N ASN A 73 28.08 -17.53 -19.36
CA ASN A 73 27.93 -17.03 -18.00
C ASN A 73 26.48 -16.54 -17.77
N THR A 74 25.74 -17.23 -16.90
CA THR A 74 24.31 -16.98 -16.68
C THR A 74 24.12 -15.62 -16.02
N GLU A 75 24.93 -15.34 -15.01
CA GLU A 75 24.75 -14.21 -14.12
C GLU A 75 25.19 -12.91 -14.76
N ALA A 76 26.25 -12.93 -15.57
CA ALA A 76 26.66 -11.77 -16.35
C ALA A 76 25.60 -11.40 -17.38
N ARG A 77 24.87 -12.40 -17.89
CA ARG A 77 23.80 -12.21 -18.84
C ARG A 77 22.53 -11.65 -18.20
N ILE A 78 22.16 -12.15 -17.02
CA ILE A 78 21.09 -11.57 -16.20
C ILE A 78 21.45 -10.14 -15.81
N GLY A 79 22.65 -9.92 -15.29
CA GLY A 79 23.14 -8.59 -14.92
C GLY A 79 23.13 -7.61 -16.09
N LEU A 80 23.53 -8.05 -17.29
CA LEU A 80 23.41 -7.25 -18.51
C LEU A 80 21.96 -6.90 -18.86
N ALA A 81 21.07 -7.90 -18.82
CA ALA A 81 19.65 -7.68 -19.10
C ALA A 81 19.03 -6.69 -18.12
N SER A 82 19.39 -6.76 -16.85
CA SER A 82 18.87 -5.87 -15.83
C SER A 82 19.45 -4.47 -15.89
N ALA A 83 20.72 -4.33 -16.28
CA ALA A 83 21.28 -3.03 -16.63
C ALA A 83 20.52 -2.41 -17.82
N TYR A 84 20.13 -3.23 -18.81
CA TYR A 84 19.29 -2.76 -19.91
C TYR A 84 17.86 -2.38 -19.47
N MET A 85 17.23 -3.15 -18.58
CA MET A 85 15.92 -2.80 -18.00
C MET A 85 15.98 -1.49 -17.21
N GLY A 86 17.04 -1.27 -16.42
CA GLY A 86 17.29 0.00 -15.72
C GLY A 86 17.45 1.21 -16.65
N LEU A 87 17.90 0.97 -17.88
CA LEU A 87 17.95 1.97 -18.96
C LEU A 87 16.65 2.09 -19.77
N SER A 88 15.60 1.37 -19.39
CA SER A 88 14.36 1.19 -20.15
C SER A 88 14.60 0.66 -21.58
N LYS A 89 15.71 -0.05 -21.81
CA LYS A 89 16.04 -0.70 -23.07
C LYS A 89 15.53 -2.15 -23.05
N TYR A 90 14.21 -2.29 -22.97
CA TYR A 90 13.56 -3.59 -22.79
C TYR A 90 13.84 -4.56 -23.95
N ASP A 91 13.88 -4.07 -25.19
CA ASP A 91 14.23 -4.92 -26.36
C ASP A 91 15.67 -5.48 -26.26
N ASP A 92 16.64 -4.68 -25.80
CA ASP A 92 18.02 -5.14 -25.59
C ASP A 92 18.09 -6.18 -24.44
N ALA A 93 17.29 -6.00 -23.39
CA ALA A 93 17.18 -6.96 -22.30
C ALA A 93 16.59 -8.30 -22.78
N ILE A 94 15.48 -8.25 -23.52
CA ILE A 94 14.81 -9.41 -24.14
C ILE A 94 15.78 -10.17 -25.05
N ASP A 95 16.50 -9.48 -25.94
CA ASP A 95 17.48 -10.11 -26.83
C ASP A 95 18.62 -10.78 -26.06
N THR A 96 19.09 -10.14 -24.99
CA THR A 96 20.16 -10.65 -24.11
C THR A 96 19.74 -11.95 -23.42
N LEU A 97 18.51 -11.99 -22.90
CA LEU A 97 17.94 -13.15 -22.20
C LEU A 97 17.61 -14.29 -23.16
N ASN A 98 17.04 -14.00 -24.33
CA ASN A 98 16.80 -14.98 -25.39
C ASN A 98 18.09 -15.65 -25.87
N GLU A 99 19.20 -14.92 -25.95
CA GLU A 99 20.49 -15.53 -26.23
C GLU A 99 20.93 -16.46 -25.08
N GLY A 100 20.63 -16.12 -23.84
CA GLY A 100 20.86 -16.98 -22.67
C GLY A 100 20.07 -18.28 -22.74
N ILE A 101 18.77 -18.18 -23.03
CA ILE A 101 17.86 -19.31 -23.21
C ILE A 101 18.38 -20.25 -24.32
N ARG A 102 18.88 -19.70 -25.44
CA ARG A 102 19.51 -20.51 -26.50
C ARG A 102 20.72 -21.32 -26.02
N LEU A 103 21.47 -20.82 -25.04
CA LEU A 103 22.66 -21.47 -24.51
C LEU A 103 22.35 -22.44 -23.37
N LYS A 104 21.43 -22.05 -22.47
CA LYS A 104 21.00 -22.82 -21.30
C LYS A 104 19.47 -22.77 -21.19
N PRO A 105 18.74 -23.58 -21.98
CA PRO A 105 17.28 -23.50 -22.03
C PRO A 105 16.58 -23.97 -20.74
N LYS A 106 17.31 -24.61 -19.82
CA LYS A 106 16.77 -25.05 -18.52
C LYS A 106 17.06 -24.08 -17.38
N GLU A 107 17.58 -22.90 -17.68
CA GLU A 107 17.88 -21.87 -16.68
C GLU A 107 16.62 -21.05 -16.39
N THR A 108 15.94 -21.38 -15.28
CA THR A 108 14.69 -20.75 -14.83
C THR A 108 14.79 -19.23 -14.79
N GLN A 109 15.92 -18.70 -14.33
CA GLN A 109 16.09 -17.26 -14.12
C GLN A 109 15.95 -16.47 -15.42
N PHE A 110 16.35 -17.01 -16.57
CA PHE A 110 16.21 -16.26 -17.82
C PHE A 110 14.76 -15.99 -18.19
N TYR A 111 13.86 -16.95 -17.92
CA TYR A 111 12.43 -16.79 -18.21
C TYR A 111 11.76 -15.80 -17.25
N TYR A 112 12.15 -15.84 -15.96
CA TYR A 112 11.70 -14.84 -14.99
C TYR A 112 12.14 -13.42 -15.36
N PHE A 113 13.42 -13.19 -15.64
CA PHE A 113 13.88 -11.85 -16.05
C PHE A 113 13.32 -11.44 -17.41
N LEU A 114 12.96 -12.40 -18.27
CA LEU A 114 12.33 -12.12 -19.55
C LEU A 114 10.89 -11.64 -19.35
N SER A 115 10.13 -12.25 -18.45
CA SER A 115 8.78 -11.78 -18.13
C SER A 115 8.80 -10.38 -17.51
N LEU A 116 9.75 -10.07 -16.64
CA LEU A 116 9.96 -8.71 -16.12
C LEU A 116 10.33 -7.69 -17.21
N ALA A 117 11.14 -8.09 -18.20
CA ALA A 117 11.49 -7.21 -19.32
C ALA A 117 10.26 -6.90 -20.19
N TYR A 118 9.39 -7.89 -20.41
CA TYR A 118 8.12 -7.70 -21.10
C TYR A 118 7.12 -6.86 -20.29
N GLU A 119 7.01 -7.08 -18.98
CA GLU A 119 6.22 -6.22 -18.08
C GLU A 119 6.69 -4.76 -18.16
N GLY A 120 8.00 -4.53 -18.07
CA GLY A 120 8.62 -3.21 -18.24
C GLY A 120 8.29 -2.54 -19.58
N LYS A 121 8.05 -3.33 -20.62
CA LYS A 121 7.60 -2.88 -21.95
C LYS A 121 6.08 -2.67 -22.04
N SER A 122 5.34 -2.99 -20.98
CA SER A 122 3.86 -3.08 -20.97
C SER A 122 3.32 -4.12 -21.96
N ASP A 123 4.10 -5.17 -22.22
CA ASP A 123 3.77 -6.27 -23.12
C ASP A 123 3.37 -7.51 -22.30
N LEU A 124 2.14 -7.49 -21.78
CA LEU A 124 1.63 -8.59 -20.95
C LEU A 124 1.60 -9.95 -21.68
N PRO A 125 1.20 -10.05 -22.97
CA PRO A 125 1.29 -11.30 -23.72
C PRO A 125 2.72 -11.86 -23.78
N GLY A 126 3.72 -10.98 -23.95
CA GLY A 126 5.13 -11.37 -23.88
C GLY A 126 5.53 -11.93 -22.52
N ALA A 127 5.06 -11.31 -21.43
CA ALA A 127 5.34 -11.78 -20.07
C ALA A 127 4.70 -13.15 -19.78
N ILE A 128 3.45 -13.35 -20.22
CA ILE A 128 2.73 -14.64 -20.15
C ILE A 128 3.52 -15.73 -20.88
N ASN A 129 3.88 -15.49 -22.15
CA ASN A 129 4.62 -16.47 -22.94
C ASN A 129 6.00 -16.80 -22.31
N ALA A 130 6.68 -15.81 -21.74
CA ALA A 130 7.94 -16.05 -21.03
C ALA A 130 7.78 -16.98 -19.82
N PHE A 131 6.69 -16.86 -19.06
CA PHE A 131 6.38 -17.79 -17.98
C PHE A 131 6.07 -19.19 -18.51
N GLU A 132 5.24 -19.31 -19.54
CA GLU A 132 4.85 -20.60 -20.12
C GLU A 132 6.05 -21.37 -20.70
N GLU A 133 6.85 -20.72 -21.54
CA GLU A 133 8.08 -21.32 -22.09
C GLU A 133 9.03 -21.74 -20.97
N GLY A 134 9.11 -20.94 -19.90
CA GLY A 134 9.90 -21.25 -18.72
C GLY A 134 9.39 -22.49 -17.99
N ILE A 135 8.10 -22.55 -17.67
CA ILE A 135 7.45 -23.69 -17.00
C ILE A 135 7.65 -24.97 -17.83
N ASP A 136 7.42 -24.91 -19.14
CA ASP A 136 7.59 -26.05 -20.04
C ASP A 136 9.06 -26.53 -20.12
N ALA A 137 10.01 -25.60 -20.13
CA ALA A 137 11.43 -25.93 -20.28
C ALA A 137 12.07 -26.45 -18.98
N THR A 138 11.64 -25.93 -17.82
CA THR A 138 12.29 -26.18 -16.52
C THR A 138 11.48 -27.05 -15.58
N ASN A 139 10.14 -27.08 -15.73
CA ASN A 139 9.19 -27.66 -14.79
C ASN A 139 9.36 -27.11 -13.36
N ASP A 140 9.69 -25.82 -13.28
CA ASP A 140 9.95 -25.08 -12.05
C ASP A 140 8.62 -24.61 -11.42
N THR A 141 8.34 -25.12 -10.20
CA THR A 141 7.10 -24.82 -9.46
C THR A 141 6.93 -23.32 -9.19
N ALA A 142 8.02 -22.61 -9.13
CA ALA A 142 8.06 -21.23 -8.74
C ALA A 142 7.65 -20.31 -9.88
N LEU A 143 8.09 -20.59 -11.12
CA LEU A 143 7.49 -20.00 -12.32
C LEU A 143 5.99 -20.29 -12.43
N THR A 144 5.53 -21.46 -11.99
CA THR A 144 4.09 -21.76 -11.92
C THR A 144 3.36 -20.85 -10.93
N GLU A 145 3.87 -20.72 -9.69
CA GLU A 145 3.30 -19.80 -8.69
C GLU A 145 3.32 -18.33 -9.17
N LEU A 146 4.35 -17.94 -9.94
CA LEU A 146 4.43 -16.60 -10.56
C LEU A 146 3.31 -16.37 -11.56
N PHE A 147 3.12 -17.35 -12.43
CA PHE A 147 2.13 -17.29 -13.48
C PHE A 147 0.70 -17.31 -12.92
N GLU A 148 0.42 -18.19 -11.94
CA GLU A 148 -0.89 -18.30 -11.27
C GLU A 148 -1.32 -16.99 -10.59
N LEU A 149 -0.38 -16.26 -9.99
CA LEU A 149 -0.70 -14.99 -9.33
C LEU A 149 -0.75 -13.80 -10.30
N LEU A 150 -0.03 -13.84 -11.42
CA LEU A 150 -0.31 -12.93 -12.53
C LEU A 150 -1.75 -13.17 -13.03
N GLU A 151 -2.14 -14.43 -13.22
CA GLU A 151 -3.48 -14.80 -13.65
C GLU A 151 -4.56 -14.40 -12.63
N SER A 152 -4.33 -14.60 -11.33
CA SER A 152 -5.32 -14.25 -10.30
C SER A 152 -5.58 -12.75 -10.19
N ASN A 153 -4.63 -11.94 -10.64
CA ASN A 153 -4.73 -10.48 -10.60
C ASN A 153 -5.37 -9.89 -11.87
N LEU A 154 -5.75 -10.74 -12.84
CA LEU A 154 -6.52 -10.36 -14.02
C LEU A 154 -8.01 -10.62 -13.77
N GLU A 155 -8.83 -9.60 -13.97
CA GLU A 155 -10.28 -9.66 -13.79
C GLU A 155 -11.00 -8.84 -14.86
N ILE A 156 -12.17 -9.31 -15.31
CA ILE A 156 -13.05 -8.51 -16.15
C ILE A 156 -13.90 -7.64 -15.24
N ALA A 157 -13.62 -6.34 -15.23
CA ALA A 157 -14.41 -5.36 -14.52
C ALA A 157 -15.71 -5.07 -15.30
N VAL A 158 -16.84 -5.26 -14.64
CA VAL A 158 -18.19 -4.99 -15.15
C VAL A 158 -18.91 -4.07 -14.15
N GLU A 159 -19.53 -3.00 -14.64
CA GLU A 159 -20.29 -2.09 -13.78
C GLU A 159 -21.51 -2.77 -13.15
N ARG A 160 -22.26 -3.54 -13.96
CA ARG A 160 -23.42 -4.35 -13.56
C ARG A 160 -23.58 -5.56 -14.46
N HIS A 161 -23.96 -6.70 -13.90
CA HIS A 161 -24.13 -7.93 -14.66
C HIS A 161 -25.48 -7.99 -15.38
N TYR A 162 -26.47 -7.17 -15.01
CA TYR A 162 -27.75 -7.09 -15.73
C TYR A 162 -27.69 -6.04 -16.84
N VAL A 163 -28.27 -6.32 -18.01
CA VAL A 163 -28.40 -5.39 -19.15
C VAL A 163 -29.74 -5.54 -19.87
N GLN A 164 -30.36 -4.43 -20.25
CA GLN A 164 -31.59 -4.42 -21.05
C GLN A 164 -31.28 -4.75 -22.51
N ALA A 165 -32.10 -5.58 -23.14
CA ALA A 165 -32.01 -5.82 -24.58
C ALA A 165 -32.04 -4.48 -25.37
N GLY A 166 -31.11 -4.32 -26.31
CA GLY A 166 -30.90 -3.09 -27.07
C GLY A 166 -30.00 -2.04 -26.40
N HIS A 167 -29.52 -2.30 -25.17
CA HIS A 167 -28.65 -1.40 -24.41
C HIS A 167 -27.24 -1.96 -24.25
N ASN A 168 -26.35 -1.12 -23.72
CA ASN A 168 -24.92 -1.38 -23.68
C ASN A 168 -24.40 -1.65 -22.27
N ARG A 169 -23.31 -2.42 -22.20
CA ARG A 169 -22.42 -2.54 -21.05
C ARG A 169 -20.98 -2.37 -21.49
N ASN A 170 -20.18 -1.70 -20.66
CA ASN A 170 -18.76 -1.57 -20.87
C ASN A 170 -18.03 -2.59 -20.02
N LEU A 171 -17.04 -3.26 -20.61
CA LEU A 171 -16.19 -4.22 -19.94
C LEU A 171 -14.73 -3.85 -20.15
N VAL A 172 -13.92 -4.07 -19.13
CA VAL A 172 -12.47 -3.81 -19.14
C VAL A 172 -11.79 -5.01 -18.52
N LEU A 173 -10.77 -5.56 -19.21
CA LEU A 173 -9.87 -6.50 -18.56
C LEU A 173 -8.86 -5.68 -17.77
N GLU A 174 -8.87 -5.83 -16.45
CA GLU A 174 -8.02 -5.09 -15.55
C GLU A 174 -6.95 -6.01 -14.95
N TRP A 175 -5.73 -5.49 -14.83
CA TRP A 175 -4.65 -6.14 -14.12
C TRP A 175 -4.26 -5.32 -12.89
N THR A 176 -4.40 -5.95 -11.72
CA THR A 176 -3.95 -5.40 -10.44
C THR A 176 -2.49 -5.75 -10.20
N LYS A 177 -1.60 -4.76 -10.26
CA LYS A 177 -0.19 -4.94 -9.91
C LYS A 177 -0.03 -5.08 -8.40
N ASN A 178 1.11 -5.56 -7.90
CA ASN A 178 1.26 -5.73 -6.44
C ASN A 178 1.34 -4.41 -5.66
N ASP A 179 1.59 -3.29 -6.34
CA ASP A 179 1.51 -1.97 -5.69
C ASP A 179 0.05 -1.50 -5.52
N GLY A 180 -0.93 -2.34 -5.89
CA GLY A 180 -2.36 -2.05 -5.85
C GLY A 180 -2.85 -1.21 -7.03
N SER A 181 -1.95 -0.79 -7.94
CA SER A 181 -2.38 -0.08 -9.14
C SER A 181 -3.13 -1.01 -10.08
N VAL A 182 -4.27 -0.54 -10.55
CA VAL A 182 -5.10 -1.22 -11.53
C VAL A 182 -4.82 -0.61 -12.90
N ILE A 183 -4.45 -1.44 -13.87
CA ILE A 183 -4.22 -1.01 -15.24
C ILE A 183 -5.11 -1.77 -16.22
N PRO A 184 -5.67 -1.08 -17.24
CA PRO A 184 -6.47 -1.75 -18.24
C PRO A 184 -5.54 -2.49 -19.23
N VAL A 185 -5.96 -3.67 -19.65
CA VAL A 185 -5.19 -4.62 -20.45
C VAL A 185 -5.81 -4.77 -21.84
N GLU A 186 -4.95 -4.80 -22.87
CA GLU A 186 -5.40 -5.15 -24.22
C GLU A 186 -5.71 -6.64 -24.30
N ALA A 187 -6.91 -6.98 -24.76
CA ALA A 187 -7.40 -8.36 -24.84
C ALA A 187 -8.18 -8.60 -26.13
N GLU A 188 -8.22 -9.85 -26.55
CA GLU A 188 -9.16 -10.34 -27.55
C GLU A 188 -10.48 -10.67 -26.85
N TRP A 189 -11.59 -10.11 -27.35
CA TRP A 189 -12.91 -10.29 -26.75
C TRP A 189 -13.81 -11.14 -27.64
N GLU A 190 -14.51 -12.08 -27.02
CA GLU A 190 -15.50 -12.94 -27.67
C GLU A 190 -16.78 -12.99 -26.84
N VAL A 191 -17.90 -13.17 -27.52
CA VAL A 191 -19.18 -13.53 -26.92
C VAL A 191 -19.55 -14.91 -27.46
N ASP A 192 -19.80 -15.85 -26.54
CA ASP A 192 -19.95 -17.28 -26.88
C ASP A 192 -21.13 -17.54 -27.82
N ASP A 193 -22.23 -16.81 -27.61
CA ASP A 193 -23.41 -16.85 -28.46
C ASP A 193 -23.67 -15.46 -29.09
N PRO A 194 -23.32 -15.26 -30.37
CA PRO A 194 -23.55 -13.99 -31.07
C PRO A 194 -25.02 -13.58 -31.20
N SER A 195 -25.99 -14.45 -30.88
CA SER A 195 -27.40 -14.05 -30.81
C SER A 195 -27.71 -13.20 -29.57
N GLN A 196 -26.89 -13.31 -28.52
CA GLN A 196 -27.09 -12.58 -27.27
C GLN A 196 -26.60 -11.13 -27.39
N GLY A 197 -25.68 -10.82 -28.30
CA GLY A 197 -25.25 -9.46 -28.55
C GLY A 197 -24.01 -9.31 -29.41
N GLU A 198 -23.64 -8.06 -29.67
CA GLU A 198 -22.45 -7.69 -30.44
C GLU A 198 -21.42 -6.96 -29.55
N LEU A 199 -20.13 -7.18 -29.83
CA LEU A 199 -19.02 -6.50 -29.15
C LEU A 199 -18.42 -5.44 -30.07
N ASP A 200 -18.34 -4.19 -29.59
CA ASP A 200 -17.63 -3.10 -30.25
C ASP A 200 -16.22 -2.91 -29.66
N ASN A 201 -15.21 -3.39 -30.40
CA ASN A 201 -13.79 -3.31 -30.04
C ASN A 201 -13.13 -2.02 -30.57
N THR A 202 -13.82 -0.88 -30.50
CA THR A 202 -13.28 0.40 -31.01
C THR A 202 -12.07 0.90 -30.21
N THR A 203 -11.92 0.45 -28.96
CA THR A 203 -10.74 0.71 -28.14
C THR A 203 -9.91 -0.55 -27.96
N THR A 204 -8.64 -0.40 -27.60
CA THR A 204 -7.75 -1.56 -27.41
C THR A 204 -7.86 -2.17 -26.01
N THR A 205 -8.35 -1.43 -25.01
CA THR A 205 -8.34 -1.86 -23.60
C THR A 205 -9.74 -1.96 -22.97
N SER A 206 -10.81 -1.60 -23.69
CA SER A 206 -12.19 -1.77 -23.25
C SER A 206 -13.08 -2.18 -24.41
N VAL A 207 -14.12 -2.95 -24.11
CA VAL A 207 -15.15 -3.35 -25.08
C VAL A 207 -16.51 -2.83 -24.64
N THR A 208 -17.34 -2.47 -25.61
CA THR A 208 -18.75 -2.22 -25.37
C THR A 208 -19.55 -3.40 -25.91
N PHE A 209 -20.27 -4.09 -25.02
CA PHE A 209 -21.23 -5.12 -25.37
C PHE A 209 -22.61 -4.48 -25.58
N THR A 210 -23.25 -4.73 -26.72
CA THR A 210 -24.64 -4.35 -26.99
C THR A 210 -25.52 -5.60 -26.95
N ALA A 211 -26.43 -5.65 -25.98
CA ALA A 211 -27.31 -6.80 -25.79
C ALA A 211 -28.41 -6.87 -26.86
N GLU A 212 -28.76 -8.07 -27.32
CA GLU A 212 -29.76 -8.31 -28.38
C GLU A 212 -30.90 -9.24 -27.92
N GLU A 213 -30.65 -10.55 -27.81
CA GLU A 213 -31.65 -11.52 -27.33
C GLU A 213 -31.58 -11.70 -25.80
N THR A 214 -32.73 -11.84 -25.16
CA THR A 214 -32.81 -12.11 -23.72
C THR A 214 -32.23 -13.47 -23.37
N GLY A 215 -31.58 -13.56 -22.21
CA GLY A 215 -30.91 -14.77 -21.76
C GLY A 215 -29.65 -14.44 -20.99
N THR A 216 -28.62 -15.21 -21.24
CA THR A 216 -27.32 -15.08 -20.58
C THR A 216 -26.26 -14.99 -21.67
N ALA A 217 -25.44 -13.94 -21.63
CA ALA A 217 -24.25 -13.81 -22.47
C ALA A 217 -23.01 -14.13 -21.66
N GLU A 218 -22.26 -15.13 -22.09
CA GLU A 218 -20.91 -15.41 -21.59
C GLU A 218 -19.91 -14.61 -22.44
N ILE A 219 -19.16 -13.73 -21.79
CA ILE A 219 -18.18 -12.86 -22.42
C ILE A 219 -16.79 -13.27 -21.96
N THR A 220 -15.92 -13.46 -22.94
CA THR A 220 -14.58 -13.96 -22.74
C THR A 220 -13.57 -12.89 -23.13
N ALA A 221 -12.56 -12.68 -22.28
CA ALA A 221 -11.39 -11.84 -22.55
C ALA A 221 -10.14 -12.71 -22.53
N THR A 222 -9.40 -12.73 -23.64
CA THR A 222 -8.16 -13.51 -23.80
C THR A 222 -6.96 -12.59 -23.97
N VAL A 223 -5.94 -12.80 -23.13
CA VAL A 223 -4.63 -12.14 -23.22
C VAL A 223 -3.53 -13.19 -23.17
N GLY A 224 -2.78 -13.32 -24.28
CA GLY A 224 -1.84 -14.43 -24.42
C GLY A 224 -2.58 -15.76 -24.36
N SER A 225 -2.25 -16.60 -23.37
CA SER A 225 -2.93 -17.86 -23.09
C SER A 225 -3.96 -17.78 -21.95
N ILE A 226 -4.02 -16.66 -21.23
CA ILE A 226 -4.95 -16.46 -20.13
C ILE A 226 -6.30 -16.06 -20.71
N THR A 227 -7.33 -16.77 -20.26
CA THR A 227 -8.71 -16.47 -20.57
C THR A 227 -9.47 -16.17 -19.29
N LYS A 228 -10.20 -15.05 -19.28
CA LYS A 228 -11.14 -14.68 -18.24
C LYS A 228 -12.54 -14.66 -18.82
N GLU A 229 -13.52 -15.01 -18.00
CA GLU A 229 -14.92 -15.12 -18.38
C GLU A 229 -15.76 -14.32 -17.39
N THR A 230 -16.81 -13.69 -17.88
CA THR A 230 -17.86 -13.07 -17.07
C THR A 230 -19.22 -13.30 -17.71
N GLU A 231 -20.25 -13.27 -16.89
CA GLU A 231 -21.63 -13.55 -17.30
C GLU A 231 -22.48 -12.28 -17.22
N LEU A 232 -23.18 -11.94 -18.30
CA LEU A 232 -24.19 -10.89 -18.30
C LEU A 232 -25.60 -11.47 -18.46
N HIS A 233 -26.52 -11.01 -17.63
CA HIS A 233 -27.95 -11.33 -17.68
C HIS A 233 -28.68 -10.30 -18.56
N ILE A 234 -29.26 -10.77 -19.66
CA ILE A 234 -30.00 -9.94 -20.61
C ILE A 234 -31.49 -10.13 -20.40
N GLU A 235 -32.19 -9.05 -20.06
CA GLU A 235 -33.64 -9.06 -19.84
C GLU A 235 -34.36 -8.10 -20.79
N GLU A 236 -35.66 -8.31 -21.00
CA GLU A 236 -36.48 -7.38 -21.81
C GLU A 236 -36.46 -5.97 -21.21
N GLN A 237 -36.43 -5.89 -19.88
CA GLN A 237 -36.27 -4.65 -19.12
C GLN A 237 -35.36 -4.91 -17.92
N VAL A 238 -34.44 -3.97 -17.66
CA VAL A 238 -33.55 -4.00 -16.49
C VAL A 238 -33.69 -2.68 -15.76
N VAL A 239 -33.86 -2.77 -14.44
CA VAL A 239 -33.94 -1.60 -13.57
C VAL A 239 -32.56 -0.96 -13.48
N GLU A 240 -32.45 0.29 -13.90
CA GLU A 240 -31.26 1.13 -13.75
C GLU A 240 -31.32 2.01 -12.49
N GLU A 241 -32.53 2.37 -12.06
CA GLU A 241 -32.77 3.21 -10.89
C GLU A 241 -34.03 2.74 -10.14
N MET A 242 -34.03 2.81 -8.81
CA MET A 242 -35.20 2.53 -7.98
C MET A 242 -35.74 3.82 -7.36
N ASN A 243 -36.98 4.15 -7.69
CA ASN A 243 -37.68 5.31 -7.12
C ASN A 243 -38.61 4.85 -6.02
N VAL A 244 -38.31 5.23 -4.77
CA VAL A 244 -39.14 4.90 -3.61
C VAL A 244 -40.05 6.06 -3.22
N THR A 245 -41.28 5.75 -2.85
CA THR A 245 -42.31 6.70 -2.45
C THR A 245 -42.93 6.30 -1.11
N PRO A 246 -42.94 7.20 -0.10
CA PRO A 246 -42.29 8.50 -0.12
C PRO A 246 -40.75 8.37 -0.06
N GLU A 247 -40.03 9.32 -0.66
CA GLU A 247 -38.56 9.38 -0.63
C GLU A 247 -38.03 9.57 0.80
N GLU A 248 -38.77 10.33 1.62
CA GLU A 248 -38.52 10.51 3.05
C GLU A 248 -39.81 10.23 3.83
N ILE A 249 -39.67 9.61 5.01
CA ILE A 249 -40.79 9.31 5.90
C ILE A 249 -40.78 10.28 7.07
N ASP A 250 -41.83 11.11 7.18
CA ASP A 250 -42.07 11.92 8.37
C ASP A 250 -42.17 11.02 9.63
N PRO A 251 -41.73 11.50 10.81
CA PRO A 251 -41.80 10.70 12.04
C PRO A 251 -43.23 10.20 12.34
N LEU A 252 -43.34 8.90 12.61
CA LEU A 252 -44.61 8.19 12.81
C LEU A 252 -44.92 8.00 14.30
N SER A 253 -46.19 7.81 14.66
CA SER A 253 -46.59 7.39 16.02
C SER A 253 -46.76 5.87 16.11
N ILE A 254 -46.50 5.27 17.29
CA ILE A 254 -46.75 3.82 17.51
C ILE A 254 -48.19 3.44 17.12
N GLY A 255 -48.33 2.38 16.33
CA GLY A 255 -49.59 1.87 15.78
C GLY A 255 -50.06 2.59 14.52
N GLN A 256 -49.27 3.54 13.99
CA GLN A 256 -49.53 4.16 12.70
C GLN A 256 -49.12 3.21 11.57
N GLU A 257 -49.95 3.19 10.52
CA GLU A 257 -49.68 2.49 9.28
C GLU A 257 -49.25 3.51 8.20
N ILE A 258 -48.18 3.17 7.47
CA ILE A 258 -47.74 3.87 6.27
C ILE A 258 -47.61 2.87 5.11
N ALA A 259 -47.90 3.32 3.90
CA ALA A 259 -47.60 2.56 2.69
C ALA A 259 -46.31 3.11 2.08
N VAL A 260 -45.34 2.22 1.85
CA VAL A 260 -44.11 2.52 1.10
C VAL A 260 -44.19 1.75 -0.20
N SER A 261 -43.96 2.42 -1.32
CA SER A 261 -43.96 1.81 -2.64
C SER A 261 -42.70 2.12 -3.40
N VAL A 262 -42.31 1.24 -4.31
CA VAL A 262 -41.13 1.37 -5.16
C VAL A 262 -41.49 1.13 -6.61
N THR A 263 -40.85 1.88 -7.50
CA THR A 263 -40.98 1.75 -8.94
C THR A 263 -39.58 1.72 -9.54
N GLY A 264 -39.31 0.74 -10.40
CA GLY A 264 -38.05 0.70 -11.14
C GLY A 264 -38.12 1.66 -12.33
N VAL A 265 -36.98 2.20 -12.73
CA VAL A 265 -36.82 2.91 -14.00
C VAL A 265 -35.82 2.15 -14.84
N ASP A 266 -36.21 1.86 -16.07
CA ASP A 266 -35.39 1.08 -17.00
C ASP A 266 -34.37 1.96 -17.75
N ALA A 267 -33.59 1.35 -18.63
CA ALA A 267 -32.53 2.07 -19.35
C ALA A 267 -33.04 3.11 -20.37
N ASP A 268 -34.29 3.00 -20.80
CA ASP A 268 -34.98 3.99 -21.65
C ASP A 268 -35.61 5.12 -20.81
N GLY A 269 -35.56 5.03 -19.48
CA GLY A 269 -36.20 5.95 -18.55
C GLY A 269 -37.69 5.67 -18.36
N GLU A 270 -38.17 4.49 -18.76
CA GLU A 270 -39.56 4.07 -18.56
C GLU A 270 -39.75 3.45 -17.16
N GLU A 271 -40.86 3.80 -16.51
CA GLU A 271 -41.21 3.21 -15.22
C GLU A 271 -41.67 1.75 -15.40
N MET A 272 -41.18 0.86 -14.55
CA MET A 272 -41.54 -0.55 -14.54
C MET A 272 -41.85 -1.07 -13.13
N GLU A 273 -42.71 -2.09 -13.11
CA GLU A 273 -43.13 -2.78 -11.90
C GLU A 273 -42.04 -3.75 -11.41
N ILE A 274 -41.60 -3.61 -10.17
CA ILE A 274 -40.53 -4.44 -9.58
C ILE A 274 -40.96 -5.10 -8.27
N ASN A 275 -40.39 -6.25 -7.93
CA ASN A 275 -40.68 -6.93 -6.66
C ASN A 275 -39.39 -7.08 -5.87
N PRO A 276 -38.95 -6.04 -5.13
CA PRO A 276 -37.74 -6.11 -4.33
C PRO A 276 -37.96 -6.99 -3.09
N GLU A 277 -36.85 -7.44 -2.53
CA GLU A 277 -36.82 -7.95 -1.17
C GLU A 277 -36.81 -6.76 -0.20
N TRP A 278 -37.71 -6.80 0.78
CA TRP A 278 -37.83 -5.77 1.80
C TRP A 278 -37.26 -6.29 3.11
N ALA A 279 -36.35 -5.51 3.71
CA ALA A 279 -35.77 -5.80 5.02
C ALA A 279 -35.84 -4.57 5.92
N THR A 280 -35.76 -4.81 7.24
CA THR A 280 -35.61 -3.74 8.24
C THR A 280 -34.47 -4.03 9.18
N SER A 281 -33.75 -2.99 9.58
CA SER A 281 -32.62 -3.13 10.52
C SER A 281 -33.06 -3.44 11.96
N GLU A 282 -34.27 -2.99 12.36
CA GLU A 282 -34.80 -3.13 13.71
C GLU A 282 -36.26 -3.64 13.73
N ASP A 283 -36.60 -4.44 14.74
CA ASP A 283 -37.92 -5.06 14.96
C ASP A 283 -38.96 -4.08 15.56
N ILE A 284 -38.97 -2.82 15.11
CA ILE A 284 -39.93 -1.77 15.56
C ILE A 284 -41.09 -1.56 14.59
N VAL A 285 -41.08 -2.28 13.47
CA VAL A 285 -42.13 -2.26 12.45
C VAL A 285 -42.54 -3.68 12.07
N LYS A 286 -43.76 -3.79 11.58
CA LYS A 286 -44.30 -5.03 11.03
C LYS A 286 -44.84 -4.77 9.63
N PHE A 287 -44.33 -5.54 8.67
CA PHE A 287 -44.88 -5.59 7.33
C PHE A 287 -46.21 -6.35 7.31
N SER A 288 -47.24 -5.78 6.66
CA SER A 288 -48.52 -6.46 6.46
C SER A 288 -48.41 -7.57 5.42
N ASP A 289 -47.62 -7.31 4.36
CA ASP A 289 -47.23 -8.18 3.26
C ASP A 289 -45.80 -7.78 2.85
N THR A 290 -44.93 -8.75 2.56
CA THR A 290 -43.55 -8.52 2.09
C THR A 290 -43.39 -8.83 0.59
N GLU A 291 -44.51 -9.05 -0.11
CA GLU A 291 -44.54 -9.32 -1.54
C GLU A 291 -45.19 -8.12 -2.26
N GLY A 292 -44.52 -7.62 -3.29
CA GLY A 292 -45.01 -6.61 -4.20
C GLY A 292 -44.26 -5.29 -4.16
N GLN A 293 -44.67 -4.39 -5.05
CA GLN A 293 -44.14 -3.02 -5.20
C GLN A 293 -44.52 -2.10 -4.05
N GLN A 294 -45.48 -2.49 -3.21
CA GLN A 294 -45.96 -1.69 -2.11
C GLN A 294 -46.14 -2.56 -0.88
N VAL A 295 -45.57 -2.11 0.22
CA VAL A 295 -45.72 -2.74 1.53
C VAL A 295 -46.41 -1.76 2.47
N SER A 296 -47.35 -2.28 3.27
CA SER A 296 -47.87 -1.52 4.41
C SER A 296 -47.06 -1.86 5.64
N ILE A 297 -46.61 -0.83 6.33
CA ILE A 297 -45.75 -0.92 7.50
C ILE A 297 -46.54 -0.40 8.69
N GLU A 298 -46.83 -1.28 9.65
CA GLU A 298 -47.41 -0.93 10.95
C GLU A 298 -46.27 -0.73 11.95
N THR A 299 -46.21 0.44 12.58
CA THR A 299 -45.23 0.72 13.64
C THR A 299 -45.64 0.03 14.94
N THR A 300 -44.76 -0.76 15.54
CA THR A 300 -45.07 -1.55 16.74
C THR A 300 -44.38 -1.08 18.00
N ASP A 301 -43.26 -0.36 17.88
CA ASP A 301 -42.51 0.21 19.00
C ASP A 301 -41.88 1.56 18.60
N GLU A 302 -41.47 2.36 19.59
CA GLU A 302 -40.68 3.58 19.36
C GLU A 302 -39.23 3.23 18.95
N GLY A 303 -38.61 4.06 18.11
CA GLY A 303 -37.26 3.78 17.62
C GLY A 303 -36.90 4.44 16.29
N ILE A 304 -35.76 4.04 15.75
CA ILE A 304 -35.35 4.37 14.37
C ILE A 304 -34.91 3.07 13.69
N SER A 305 -35.41 2.83 12.48
CA SER A 305 -35.09 1.65 11.65
C SER A 305 -34.66 2.09 10.25
N THR A 306 -33.82 1.32 9.56
CA THR A 306 -33.65 1.42 8.09
C THR A 306 -34.62 0.43 7.45
N ILE A 307 -35.35 0.85 6.43
CA ILE A 307 -35.96 -0.05 5.45
C ILE A 307 -34.96 -0.19 4.30
N THR A 308 -34.50 -1.41 4.05
CA THR A 308 -33.61 -1.72 2.92
C THR A 308 -34.42 -2.44 1.84
N LEU A 309 -34.32 -1.95 0.62
CA LEU A 309 -34.93 -2.53 -0.57
C LEU A 309 -33.83 -3.08 -1.46
N THR A 310 -33.87 -4.37 -1.77
CA THR A 310 -32.88 -5.01 -2.64
C THR A 310 -33.57 -5.59 -3.88
N TYR A 311 -33.07 -5.25 -5.06
CA TYR A 311 -33.53 -5.81 -6.32
C TYR A 311 -32.38 -5.97 -7.30
N GLN A 312 -32.15 -7.20 -7.78
CA GLN A 312 -30.96 -7.55 -8.57
C GLN A 312 -29.67 -7.16 -7.80
N GLU A 313 -28.89 -6.24 -8.35
CA GLU A 313 -27.65 -5.70 -7.76
C GLU A 313 -27.85 -4.28 -7.20
N LEU A 314 -29.09 -3.79 -7.15
CA LEU A 314 -29.43 -2.47 -6.61
C LEU A 314 -29.93 -2.59 -5.17
N GLU A 315 -29.54 -1.60 -4.36
CA GLU A 315 -29.96 -1.46 -2.97
C GLU A 315 -30.36 0.00 -2.71
N GLU A 316 -31.52 0.20 -2.10
CA GLU A 316 -32.00 1.50 -1.64
C GLU A 316 -32.33 1.45 -0.14
N GLU A 317 -32.08 2.54 0.57
CA GLU A 317 -32.29 2.62 2.01
C GLU A 317 -33.13 3.83 2.41
N ILE A 318 -34.13 3.61 3.28
CA ILE A 318 -34.98 4.67 3.82
C ILE A 318 -34.96 4.63 5.34
N ASN A 319 -34.69 5.77 5.94
CA ASN A 319 -34.78 5.93 7.38
C ASN A 319 -36.24 6.10 7.83
N LEU A 320 -36.65 5.32 8.82
CA LEU A 320 -37.97 5.39 9.44
C LEU A 320 -37.81 5.71 10.93
N VAL A 321 -38.47 6.78 11.38
CA VAL A 321 -38.48 7.22 12.78
C VAL A 321 -39.87 6.99 13.37
N VAL A 322 -39.94 6.28 14.50
CA VAL A 322 -41.18 6.12 15.29
C VAL A 322 -41.02 6.88 16.60
N GLU A 323 -41.82 7.93 16.76
CA GLU A 323 -41.85 8.78 17.93
C GLU A 323 -42.69 8.16 19.05
N GLY A 324 -42.16 8.22 20.26
CA GLY A 324 -42.84 7.81 21.47
C GLY A 324 -42.45 8.66 22.69
N GLU A 325 -42.55 8.05 23.86
CA GLU A 325 -42.20 8.70 25.13
C GLU A 325 -40.68 8.93 25.21
N ASN A 326 -39.89 7.97 24.73
CA ASN A 326 -38.44 8.11 24.68
C ASN A 326 -37.95 8.51 23.29
N LYS A 327 -36.77 9.14 23.25
CA LYS A 327 -36.09 9.59 22.05
C LYS A 327 -34.94 8.65 21.73
N HIS A 328 -34.71 8.44 20.44
CA HIS A 328 -33.68 7.55 19.94
C HIS A 328 -32.68 8.33 19.10
N ILE A 329 -31.43 7.89 19.09
CA ILE A 329 -30.40 8.44 18.22
C ILE A 329 -29.88 7.29 17.38
N LYS A 330 -30.02 7.42 16.06
CA LYS A 330 -29.40 6.54 15.08
C LYS A 330 -28.20 7.26 14.49
N THR A 331 -27.10 6.54 14.36
CA THR A 331 -25.89 7.06 13.74
C THR A 331 -25.54 6.23 12.52
N ASP A 332 -25.16 6.91 11.44
CA ASP A 332 -24.74 6.30 10.17
C ASP A 332 -23.40 6.90 9.71
N THR A 333 -22.75 6.28 8.73
CA THR A 333 -21.44 6.72 8.22
C THR A 333 -21.37 6.65 6.70
N GLU A 334 -20.86 7.71 6.06
CA GLU A 334 -20.38 7.66 4.66
C GLU A 334 -18.86 7.61 4.67
N GLY A 335 -18.27 6.63 3.99
CA GLY A 335 -16.86 6.30 4.14
C GLY A 335 -16.56 5.44 5.38
N GLN A 336 -15.29 5.17 5.66
CA GLN A 336 -14.91 4.26 6.74
C GLN A 336 -14.70 4.99 8.07
N GLY A 337 -15.45 4.59 9.08
CA GLY A 337 -15.36 5.14 10.43
C GLY A 337 -16.47 4.61 11.33
N THR A 338 -16.54 5.13 12.55
CA THR A 338 -17.61 4.81 13.51
C THR A 338 -18.08 6.08 14.21
N VAL A 339 -19.28 6.06 14.78
CA VAL A 339 -19.80 7.14 15.62
C VAL A 339 -20.02 6.63 17.03
N THR A 340 -19.53 7.34 18.03
CA THR A 340 -19.80 7.07 19.44
C THR A 340 -20.72 8.12 20.03
N VAL A 341 -21.70 7.67 20.82
CA VAL A 341 -22.70 8.51 21.48
C VAL A 341 -22.45 8.50 22.99
N SER A 342 -22.43 9.67 23.63
CA SER A 342 -22.18 9.81 25.07
C SER A 342 -23.16 10.78 25.75
N PRO A 343 -23.90 10.37 26.79
CA PRO A 343 -23.93 9.02 27.36
C PRO A 343 -24.48 8.00 26.36
N ASN A 344 -23.90 6.79 26.31
CA ASN A 344 -24.39 5.73 25.42
C ASN A 344 -25.60 5.05 26.07
N GLU A 345 -26.78 5.56 25.75
CA GLU A 345 -28.06 5.03 26.21
C GLU A 345 -28.86 4.51 25.00
N THR A 346 -29.68 3.49 25.24
CA THR A 346 -30.59 2.96 24.21
C THR A 346 -31.72 3.93 23.90
N THR A 347 -32.07 4.78 24.87
CA THR A 347 -33.13 5.79 24.75
C THR A 347 -32.80 7.03 25.60
N TYR A 348 -33.39 8.17 25.25
CA TYR A 348 -33.14 9.47 25.87
C TYR A 348 -34.45 10.19 26.18
N THR A 349 -34.41 11.14 27.11
CA THR A 349 -35.55 12.05 27.37
C THR A 349 -35.37 13.38 26.65
N THR A 350 -36.46 14.07 26.30
CA THR A 350 -36.38 15.42 25.71
C THR A 350 -35.57 16.37 26.61
N GLY A 351 -34.64 17.11 26.01
CA GLY A 351 -33.69 17.99 26.68
C GLY A 351 -32.44 17.28 27.21
N SER A 352 -32.23 15.99 26.90
CA SER A 352 -30.98 15.30 27.21
C SER A 352 -29.83 15.91 26.40
N GLU A 353 -28.69 16.17 27.05
CA GLU A 353 -27.49 16.64 26.38
C GLU A 353 -26.62 15.44 26.00
N VAL A 354 -26.39 15.27 24.70
CA VAL A 354 -25.63 14.14 24.14
C VAL A 354 -24.44 14.68 23.36
N THR A 355 -23.32 13.96 23.42
CA THR A 355 -22.13 14.24 22.63
C THR A 355 -21.92 13.11 21.63
N LEU A 356 -21.90 13.46 20.34
CA LEU A 356 -21.54 12.60 19.24
C LEU A 356 -20.06 12.80 18.91
N GLU A 357 -19.33 11.71 18.75
CA GLU A 357 -17.92 11.74 18.37
C GLU A 357 -17.73 10.80 17.17
N ALA A 358 -17.31 11.36 16.05
CA ALA A 358 -16.94 10.61 14.87
C ALA A 358 -15.52 10.09 15.06
N ASN A 359 -15.32 8.80 14.92
CA ASN A 359 -14.03 8.13 15.03
C ASN A 359 -13.69 7.57 13.65
N PRO A 360 -12.92 8.31 12.83
CA PRO A 360 -12.49 7.81 11.53
C PRO A 360 -11.78 6.47 11.63
N ALA A 361 -11.95 5.62 10.63
CA ALA A 361 -11.09 4.45 10.48
C ALA A 361 -9.67 4.91 10.13
N ALA A 362 -8.70 4.00 10.22
CA ALA A 362 -7.35 4.30 9.78
C ALA A 362 -7.35 4.61 8.27
N GLY A 363 -6.64 5.66 7.87
CA GLY A 363 -6.63 6.22 6.51
C GLY A 363 -7.87 7.01 6.17
N TRP A 364 -8.63 7.48 7.16
CA TRP A 364 -9.80 8.32 6.93
C TRP A 364 -9.76 9.53 7.87
N GLU A 365 -10.26 10.67 7.40
CA GLU A 365 -10.53 11.86 8.19
C GLU A 365 -12.02 12.15 8.25
N PHE A 366 -12.48 12.64 9.40
CA PHE A 366 -13.84 13.15 9.53
C PHE A 366 -13.95 14.50 8.83
N VAL A 367 -14.94 14.63 7.95
CA VAL A 367 -15.19 15.86 7.18
C VAL A 367 -16.29 16.69 7.82
N ARG A 368 -17.48 16.10 8.02
CA ARG A 368 -18.68 16.79 8.53
C ARG A 368 -19.77 15.82 9.00
N TRP A 369 -20.68 16.33 9.81
CA TRP A 369 -21.96 15.71 10.14
C TRP A 369 -23.03 16.10 9.11
N ASP A 370 -23.95 15.18 8.87
CA ASP A 370 -25.14 15.34 8.03
C ASP A 370 -26.39 14.70 8.68
N GLY A 371 -27.57 14.97 8.11
CA GLY A 371 -28.87 14.50 8.62
C GLY A 371 -29.53 15.53 9.54
N ASP A 372 -30.13 15.07 10.65
CA ASP A 372 -30.88 15.96 11.57
C ASP A 372 -30.00 17.00 12.27
N VAL A 373 -28.69 16.75 12.33
CA VAL A 373 -27.70 17.73 12.77
C VAL A 373 -26.57 17.82 11.76
N THR A 374 -26.13 19.06 11.50
CA THR A 374 -25.05 19.35 10.56
C THR A 374 -23.94 20.12 11.26
N GLY A 375 -22.73 20.01 10.74
CA GLY A 375 -21.59 20.78 11.24
C GLY A 375 -20.26 20.06 11.05
N THR A 376 -19.15 20.73 11.36
CA THR A 376 -17.79 20.19 11.20
C THR A 376 -17.08 19.98 12.54
N ASN A 377 -17.74 20.29 13.66
CA ASN A 377 -17.15 20.11 14.98
C ASN A 377 -17.17 18.63 15.35
N ASN A 378 -16.04 18.11 15.83
CA ASN A 378 -15.92 16.76 16.35
C ASN A 378 -15.05 16.79 17.62
N PRO A 379 -15.57 16.41 18.81
CA PRO A 379 -16.95 15.95 19.05
C PRO A 379 -18.00 17.06 18.89
N LEU A 380 -19.24 16.67 18.60
CA LEU A 380 -20.42 17.52 18.46
C LEU A 380 -21.38 17.31 19.64
N SER A 381 -21.64 18.37 20.41
CA SER A 381 -22.69 18.35 21.44
C SER A 381 -24.03 18.77 20.88
N ILE A 382 -25.08 18.00 21.18
CA ILE A 382 -26.45 18.20 20.73
C ILE A 382 -27.41 18.08 21.92
N THR A 383 -28.53 18.80 21.84
CA THR A 383 -29.67 18.62 22.76
C THR A 383 -30.71 17.76 22.05
N VAL A 384 -31.08 16.64 22.66
CA VAL A 384 -32.06 15.71 22.11
C VAL A 384 -33.46 16.27 22.33
N GLU A 385 -34.08 16.81 21.29
CA GLU A 385 -35.45 17.32 21.34
C GLU A 385 -36.46 16.27 20.84
N ASN A 386 -36.11 15.53 19.79
CA ASN A 386 -36.88 14.45 19.17
C ASN A 386 -35.97 13.24 18.91
N SER A 387 -36.48 12.16 18.30
CA SER A 387 -35.61 11.10 17.79
C SER A 387 -34.80 11.64 16.60
N MET A 388 -33.51 11.29 16.51
CA MET A 388 -32.55 11.92 15.59
C MET A 388 -31.76 10.86 14.80
N SER A 389 -31.61 11.05 13.50
CA SER A 389 -30.70 10.28 12.63
C SER A 389 -29.54 11.19 12.19
N VAL A 390 -28.31 10.77 12.50
CA VAL A 390 -27.11 11.59 12.28
C VAL A 390 -26.07 10.80 11.51
N LYS A 391 -25.61 11.33 10.37
CA LYS A 391 -24.60 10.70 9.53
C LYS A 391 -23.24 11.39 9.70
N ALA A 392 -22.17 10.63 9.92
CA ALA A 392 -20.80 11.14 9.87
C ALA A 392 -20.20 10.89 8.48
N ILE A 393 -19.71 11.94 7.83
CA ILE A 393 -19.05 11.85 6.53
C ILE A 393 -17.54 11.81 6.74
N PHE A 394 -16.91 10.73 6.28
CA PHE A 394 -15.47 10.54 6.29
C PHE A 394 -14.92 10.60 4.86
N LYS A 395 -13.66 10.98 4.75
CA LYS A 395 -12.93 10.98 3.50
C LYS A 395 -11.60 10.27 3.70
N GLU A 396 -11.22 9.45 2.75
CA GLU A 396 -9.94 8.76 2.77
C GLU A 396 -8.79 9.77 2.83
N THR A 397 -7.90 9.58 3.81
CA THR A 397 -6.60 10.21 3.94
C THR A 397 -5.51 9.28 3.42
N GLY A 398 -4.34 9.83 3.10
CA GLY A 398 -3.24 9.07 2.51
C GLY A 398 -2.76 7.89 3.37
N HIS A 399 -1.83 7.12 2.81
CA HIS A 399 -1.17 5.99 3.49
C HIS A 399 0.27 6.38 3.86
N HIS A 400 0.81 5.79 4.92
CA HIS A 400 2.18 5.99 5.41
C HIS A 400 2.96 4.70 5.51
N GLU A 401 4.27 4.79 5.31
CA GLU A 401 5.17 3.64 5.30
C GLU A 401 5.72 3.34 6.71
N LEU A 402 5.69 2.06 7.13
CA LEU A 402 6.40 1.62 8.35
C LEU A 402 7.65 0.84 7.95
N THR A 403 8.80 1.47 8.22
CA THR A 403 10.12 0.87 8.16
C THR A 403 10.54 0.34 9.53
N LEU A 404 11.01 -0.90 9.59
CA LEU A 404 11.49 -1.55 10.81
C LEU A 404 12.94 -1.98 10.66
N SER A 405 13.74 -1.78 11.70
CA SER A 405 15.13 -2.24 11.74
C SER A 405 15.49 -2.90 13.07
N ILE A 406 16.58 -3.69 13.12
CA ILE A 406 17.00 -4.40 14.34
C ILE A 406 18.50 -4.16 14.58
N SER A 407 18.87 -3.87 15.83
CA SER A 407 20.24 -3.71 16.28
C SER A 407 20.55 -4.71 17.40
N GLY A 408 21.25 -5.80 17.09
CA GLY A 408 21.56 -6.90 18.03
C GLY A 408 20.88 -8.21 17.62
N GLY A 409 20.96 -9.25 18.45
CA GLY A 409 20.35 -10.57 18.18
C GLY A 409 18.91 -10.66 18.66
N GLY A 410 17.96 -10.55 17.75
CA GLY A 410 16.53 -10.70 17.99
C GLY A 410 15.72 -10.44 16.73
N ASN A 411 14.40 -10.56 16.85
CA ASN A 411 13.43 -10.35 15.79
C ASN A 411 12.35 -9.33 16.21
N ILE A 412 11.68 -8.72 15.25
CA ILE A 412 10.44 -7.95 15.45
C ILE A 412 9.29 -8.74 14.83
N LEU A 413 8.38 -9.21 15.66
CA LEU A 413 7.10 -9.77 15.23
C LEU A 413 6.09 -8.64 15.12
N ARG A 414 5.26 -8.67 14.08
CA ARG A 414 4.17 -7.71 13.85
C ARG A 414 2.86 -8.43 13.57
N ASP A 415 1.76 -7.75 13.85
CA ASP A 415 0.40 -8.24 13.64
C ASP A 415 -0.06 -8.18 12.17
N SER A 416 0.49 -7.26 11.37
CA SER A 416 0.27 -7.16 9.90
C SER A 416 1.59 -7.02 9.12
N LEU A 417 1.68 -7.61 7.92
CA LEU A 417 2.88 -7.61 7.06
C LEU A 417 2.92 -6.49 6.02
N ASN A 418 1.95 -5.58 6.02
CA ASN A 418 1.87 -4.47 5.06
C ASN A 418 3.12 -3.59 5.13
N SER A 419 3.49 -2.93 4.03
CA SER A 419 4.56 -1.91 4.00
C SER A 419 4.01 -0.51 4.14
N THR A 420 2.80 -0.30 3.63
CA THR A 420 2.01 0.91 3.77
C THR A 420 0.82 0.63 4.68
N TYR A 421 0.57 1.59 5.55
CA TYR A 421 -0.47 1.53 6.56
C TYR A 421 -1.31 2.79 6.44
N ALA A 422 -2.59 2.65 6.71
CA ALA A 422 -3.52 3.74 6.57
C ALA A 422 -3.18 4.84 7.61
N ASP A 423 -3.39 6.12 7.29
CA ASP A 423 -3.09 7.22 8.23
C ASP A 423 -3.79 7.04 9.59
N ASN A 424 -3.03 7.18 10.68
CA ASN A 424 -3.43 6.87 12.05
C ASN A 424 -3.71 5.38 12.36
N GLU A 425 -3.31 4.44 11.51
CA GLU A 425 -3.33 3.01 11.86
C GLU A 425 -2.37 2.71 13.03
N THR A 426 -2.73 1.79 13.92
CA THR A 426 -1.84 1.38 15.02
C THR A 426 -1.37 -0.06 14.84
N ILE A 427 -0.05 -0.24 14.82
CA ILE A 427 0.60 -1.54 14.57
C ILE A 427 1.26 -2.05 15.85
N THR A 428 1.07 -3.32 16.17
CA THR A 428 1.74 -3.93 17.34
C THR A 428 3.06 -4.55 16.93
N LEU A 429 4.15 -4.08 17.53
CA LEU A 429 5.48 -4.65 17.36
C LEU A 429 5.91 -5.39 18.63
N VAL A 430 6.45 -6.59 18.47
CA VAL A 430 6.99 -7.41 19.55
C VAL A 430 8.44 -7.79 19.24
N ALA A 431 9.36 -7.25 20.03
CA ALA A 431 10.76 -7.61 20.03
C ALA A 431 10.96 -8.96 20.74
N GLN A 432 11.40 -9.97 19.99
CA GLN A 432 11.74 -11.28 20.50
C GLN A 432 13.26 -11.45 20.47
N ALA A 433 13.91 -11.56 21.63
CA ALA A 433 15.36 -11.69 21.69
C ALA A 433 15.80 -13.13 21.35
N ASP A 434 16.90 -13.26 20.61
CA ASP A 434 17.50 -14.56 20.32
C ASP A 434 18.22 -15.14 21.55
N ALA A 435 18.56 -16.43 21.51
CA ALA A 435 19.28 -17.08 22.60
C ALA A 435 20.62 -16.38 22.91
N GLY A 436 20.81 -15.96 24.16
CA GLY A 436 22.00 -15.22 24.61
C GLY A 436 21.92 -13.69 24.44
N TRP A 437 20.79 -13.18 23.97
CA TRP A 437 20.50 -11.75 23.85
C TRP A 437 19.30 -11.35 24.70
N LYS A 438 19.25 -10.07 25.06
CA LYS A 438 18.16 -9.44 25.79
C LYS A 438 17.73 -8.19 25.07
N PHE A 439 16.42 -8.01 24.91
CA PHE A 439 15.86 -6.77 24.38
C PHE A 439 16.25 -5.58 25.29
N SER A 440 16.88 -4.58 24.68
CA SER A 440 17.34 -3.36 25.34
C SER A 440 16.36 -2.20 25.16
N GLY A 441 15.67 -2.10 24.03
CA GLY A 441 14.68 -1.06 23.77
C GLY A 441 14.54 -0.68 22.29
N TRP A 442 13.42 -0.05 21.94
CA TRP A 442 13.11 0.55 20.64
C TRP A 442 13.76 1.93 20.50
N ARG A 443 14.14 2.29 19.27
CA ARG A 443 14.71 3.59 18.86
C ARG A 443 14.12 4.03 17.51
N GLY A 444 14.36 5.27 17.10
CA GLY A 444 13.82 5.83 15.86
C GLY A 444 12.57 6.67 16.12
N SER A 445 11.61 6.62 15.19
CA SER A 445 10.33 7.34 15.25
C SER A 445 9.50 7.00 16.49
N VAL A 446 9.75 5.84 17.11
CA VAL A 446 9.23 5.46 18.42
C VAL A 446 10.37 4.92 19.29
N SER A 447 10.35 5.23 20.59
CA SER A 447 11.33 4.72 21.54
C SER A 447 10.67 4.18 22.80
N GLY A 448 11.25 3.14 23.39
CA GLY A 448 10.70 2.50 24.59
C GLY A 448 11.44 1.24 24.99
N SER A 449 11.38 0.83 26.26
CA SER A 449 12.09 -0.37 26.75
C SER A 449 11.21 -1.61 26.86
N ASN A 450 9.91 -1.50 26.60
CA ASN A 450 8.98 -2.63 26.59
C ASN A 450 9.16 -3.44 25.32
N SER A 451 9.31 -4.76 25.44
CA SER A 451 9.48 -5.64 24.27
C SER A 451 8.22 -5.77 23.41
N ARG A 452 7.08 -5.22 23.83
CA ARG A 452 5.90 -5.02 22.99
C ARG A 452 5.54 -3.55 22.99
N ILE A 453 5.38 -2.95 21.82
CA ILE A 453 4.92 -1.56 21.63
C ILE A 453 3.82 -1.50 20.58
N ASN A 454 2.98 -0.48 20.68
CA ASN A 454 2.02 -0.11 19.66
C ASN A 454 2.54 1.16 18.96
N VAL A 455 2.47 1.20 17.64
CA VAL A 455 3.01 2.27 16.79
C VAL A 455 1.88 2.90 16.01
N LEU A 456 1.61 4.18 16.25
CA LEU A 456 0.65 4.95 15.45
C LEU A 456 1.33 5.46 14.17
N MET A 457 0.69 5.22 13.04
CA MET A 457 1.13 5.64 11.70
C MET A 457 0.55 6.99 11.33
N ASP A 458 0.97 8.07 11.98
CA ASP A 458 0.59 9.47 11.68
C ASP A 458 1.59 10.16 10.72
N GLY A 459 2.26 9.36 9.89
CA GLY A 459 3.41 9.72 9.06
C GLY A 459 4.32 8.51 8.89
N ASP A 460 5.21 8.55 7.91
CA ASP A 460 6.18 7.48 7.72
C ASP A 460 7.00 7.26 9.02
N LYS A 461 7.14 5.99 9.41
CA LYS A 461 7.81 5.59 10.66
C LYS A 461 9.04 4.74 10.35
N ASP A 462 10.14 5.04 11.02
CA ASP A 462 11.34 4.18 11.04
C ASP A 462 11.64 3.79 12.49
N ILE A 463 11.48 2.52 12.84
CA ILE A 463 11.56 2.04 14.22
C ILE A 463 12.55 0.87 14.33
N GLN A 464 13.51 1.02 15.21
CA GLN A 464 14.58 0.06 15.45
C GLN A 464 14.42 -0.69 16.78
N ALA A 465 14.40 -2.02 16.77
CA ALA A 465 14.53 -2.84 17.99
C ALA A 465 16.00 -3.04 18.37
N VAL A 466 16.42 -2.63 19.56
CA VAL A 466 17.80 -2.83 20.04
C VAL A 466 17.85 -3.99 21.04
N PHE A 467 18.75 -4.94 20.82
CA PHE A 467 19.05 -6.08 21.68
C PHE A 467 20.52 -6.05 22.10
N VAL A 468 20.81 -6.41 23.34
CA VAL A 468 22.16 -6.47 23.92
C VAL A 468 22.44 -7.87 24.44
N ARG A 469 23.68 -8.35 24.35
CA ARG A 469 24.04 -9.68 24.85
C ARG A 469 23.85 -9.78 26.36
N ASP A 470 23.33 -10.91 26.81
CA ASP A 470 23.18 -11.20 28.23
C ASP A 470 24.57 -11.42 28.84
N GLY A 471 25.08 -10.36 29.48
CA GLY A 471 26.28 -10.30 30.34
C GLY A 471 27.51 -11.08 29.89
N VAL A 472 28.47 -10.43 29.22
CA VAL A 472 29.89 -10.63 29.56
C VAL A 472 30.65 -9.30 29.56
N SER A 473 31.25 -9.02 30.72
CA SER A 473 32.16 -7.94 31.08
C SER A 473 33.32 -7.78 30.10
N TYR A 474 33.58 -6.54 29.66
CA TYR A 474 34.77 -6.19 28.88
C TYR A 474 36.00 -6.04 29.79
N ASP A 475 37.02 -6.87 29.57
CA ASP A 475 38.38 -6.61 30.02
C ASP A 475 39.19 -6.13 28.80
N SER A 476 39.70 -4.91 28.89
CA SER A 476 40.44 -4.23 27.83
C SER A 476 41.91 -4.12 28.22
N SER A 477 42.78 -4.77 27.46
CA SER A 477 44.20 -4.43 27.43
C SER A 477 44.71 -4.42 26.00
N GLU A 478 44.99 -3.23 25.47
CA GLU A 478 46.21 -3.01 24.70
C GLU A 478 46.68 -1.56 24.86
N SER A 479 47.99 -1.42 25.00
CA SER A 479 48.66 -0.29 25.63
C SER A 479 49.22 0.69 24.59
N ALA A 480 49.03 1.99 24.82
CA ALA A 480 49.88 3.04 24.25
C ALA A 480 50.91 3.50 25.29
N GLY A 481 52.17 3.55 24.87
CA GLY A 481 53.33 3.93 25.69
C GLY A 481 53.35 5.40 26.09
N SER A 482 53.37 5.60 27.41
CA SER A 482 54.10 6.59 28.22
C SER A 482 54.62 7.89 27.59
N ASN A 483 54.14 9.01 28.13
CA ASN A 483 55.06 10.04 28.63
C ASN A 483 54.52 10.62 29.96
N SER A 484 55.34 10.54 31.01
CA SER A 484 55.05 10.94 32.39
C SER A 484 55.83 12.20 32.72
N THR A 485 55.18 13.19 33.37
CA THR A 485 55.75 13.82 34.58
C THR A 485 54.73 14.63 35.42
N SER A 486 54.49 14.11 36.62
CA SER A 486 54.49 14.78 37.95
C SER A 486 53.40 15.78 38.41
N ASN A 487 52.48 15.25 39.23
CA ASN A 487 52.09 15.61 40.61
C ASN A 487 52.02 17.08 41.13
N ASN A 488 50.83 17.44 41.67
CA ASN A 488 50.46 17.82 43.08
C ASN A 488 49.28 18.83 43.05
N SER A 489 48.28 18.91 43.94
CA SER A 489 47.91 18.22 45.19
C SER A 489 46.49 18.69 45.65
N LYS A 490 45.75 17.81 46.38
CA LYS A 490 44.74 18.10 47.44
C LYS A 490 43.44 18.84 47.04
N ASP A 491 42.24 18.61 47.57
CA ASP A 491 41.78 17.92 48.78
C ASP A 491 40.27 17.55 48.65
N SER A 492 39.89 16.51 49.39
CA SER A 492 38.61 16.09 50.00
C SER A 492 37.22 16.20 49.31
N SER A 493 36.66 14.99 49.22
CA SER A 493 35.28 14.52 49.17
C SER A 493 34.26 15.16 50.14
N SER A 494 32.96 15.15 49.79
CA SER A 494 32.03 14.11 50.26
C SER A 494 30.56 14.33 49.83
N LYS A 495 29.97 13.23 49.33
CA LYS A 495 28.58 12.72 49.44
C LYS A 495 27.44 13.68 49.83
N SER A 496 26.30 13.55 49.13
CA SER A 496 25.13 12.84 49.67
C SER A 496 24.02 12.65 48.64
N ASN A 497 23.25 11.59 48.86
CA ASN A 497 21.97 11.25 48.27
C ASN A 497 20.92 11.42 49.39
N SER A 498 19.74 11.99 49.14
CA SER A 498 18.52 11.68 49.91
C SER A 498 17.27 12.37 49.36
N GLU A 499 16.23 11.56 49.19
CA GLU A 499 14.81 11.91 49.02
C GLU A 499 14.21 12.61 50.26
N SER A 500 13.08 13.31 50.05
CA SER A 500 11.80 13.12 50.76
C SER A 500 11.07 14.42 51.16
N SER A 501 9.84 14.51 50.61
CA SER A 501 8.56 14.98 51.17
C SER A 501 8.35 16.40 51.77
N SER A 502 7.50 17.13 51.04
CA SER A 502 6.21 17.69 51.49
C SER A 502 6.09 19.02 52.26
N LYS A 503 5.06 19.76 51.82
CA LYS A 503 4.16 20.71 52.52
C LYS A 503 4.51 22.21 52.59
N SER A 504 3.81 22.93 51.70
CA SER A 504 2.65 23.82 52.02
C SER A 504 2.86 25.32 52.27
N LYS A 505 1.93 26.06 51.62
CA LYS A 505 1.28 27.35 52.00
C LYS A 505 2.16 28.61 51.94
N LYS A 506 1.66 29.80 51.60
CA LYS A 506 0.42 30.34 50.99
C LYS A 506 0.66 31.86 50.90
N ASP A 507 -0.24 32.52 50.19
CA ASP A 507 -0.61 33.94 50.25
C ASP A 507 0.20 34.90 49.36
N LYS A 508 -0.34 35.64 48.36
CA LYS A 508 -1.65 36.27 48.05
C LYS A 508 -1.46 37.78 48.06
N LYS A 509 -1.72 38.44 46.92
CA LYS A 509 -2.49 39.69 46.70
C LYS A 509 -2.09 40.28 45.33
N GLU A 510 -3.02 40.34 44.38
CA GLU A 510 -4.01 41.42 44.14
C GLU A 510 -3.30 42.69 43.66
N ASP A 511 -3.74 43.46 42.68
CA ASP A 511 -4.83 43.51 41.69
C ASP A 511 -4.35 44.65 40.74
N THR A 512 -4.75 44.87 39.51
CA THR A 512 -6.10 45.29 39.07
C THR A 512 -6.00 45.63 37.57
N LYS A 513 -7.01 45.21 36.79
CA LYS A 513 -7.88 45.99 35.86
C LYS A 513 -7.26 47.01 34.89
N ASN A 514 -7.77 47.27 33.69
CA ASN A 514 -8.83 46.75 32.81
C ASN A 514 -8.86 47.72 31.59
N ASN A 515 -9.39 47.23 30.47
CA ASN A 515 -10.22 47.98 29.50
C ASN A 515 -9.54 49.08 28.64
N ASP A 516 -9.91 49.35 27.39
CA ASP A 516 -10.92 48.86 26.44
C ASP A 516 -10.74 49.72 25.16
N SER A 517 -11.43 49.34 24.10
CA SER A 517 -11.93 50.17 22.99
C SER A 517 -10.98 50.59 21.85
N SER A 518 -11.15 49.84 20.74
CA SER A 518 -11.16 50.29 19.33
C SER A 518 -12.25 51.36 19.08
N PRO A 519 -12.55 51.86 17.85
CA PRO A 519 -11.88 51.73 16.54
C PRO A 519 -11.89 53.06 15.70
N LYS A 520 -11.54 52.92 14.41
CA LYS A 520 -12.18 53.53 13.21
C LYS A 520 -11.56 54.70 12.44
N ASP A 521 -11.59 54.47 11.13
CA ASP A 521 -11.95 55.33 10.00
C ASP A 521 -10.88 56.16 9.24
N ASP A 522 -10.73 55.72 7.98
CA ASP A 522 -10.96 56.47 6.76
C ASP A 522 -9.89 57.43 6.20
N SER A 523 -9.23 56.88 5.17
CA SER A 523 -9.35 57.30 3.77
C SER A 523 -8.58 58.54 3.25
N ASN A 524 -8.02 58.30 2.06
CA ASN A 524 -7.91 59.20 0.91
C ASN A 524 -6.76 60.22 0.79
N ASN A 525 -5.81 59.78 -0.06
CA ASN A 525 -5.62 60.26 -1.44
C ASN A 525 -4.65 61.43 -1.71
N SER A 526 -3.60 61.08 -2.48
CA SER A 526 -3.05 61.80 -3.65
C SER A 526 -2.57 63.24 -3.47
N THR A 527 -1.27 63.50 -3.70
CA THR A 527 -0.75 64.14 -4.93
C THR A 527 0.76 64.44 -4.84
N ASP A 528 1.44 64.17 -5.96
CA ASP A 528 2.50 64.95 -6.62
C ASP A 528 3.85 65.25 -5.92
N LYS A 529 4.86 64.51 -6.41
CA LYS A 529 6.15 64.93 -7.00
C LYS A 529 6.34 66.45 -7.15
N GLU A 530 7.52 67.07 -7.01
CA GLU A 530 8.92 66.69 -7.22
C GLU A 530 9.76 67.88 -6.68
N ASP A 531 10.92 67.67 -6.05
CA ASP A 531 12.18 68.32 -6.47
C ASP A 531 13.38 68.06 -5.52
N ASN A 532 14.37 67.39 -6.10
CA ASN A 532 15.83 67.57 -6.00
C ASN A 532 16.54 67.70 -4.64
N LYS A 533 17.32 66.66 -4.31
CA LYS A 533 18.67 66.79 -3.73
C LYS A 533 19.52 65.53 -3.92
N GLU A 534 20.42 65.52 -4.92
CA GLU A 534 21.73 64.86 -4.84
C GLU A 534 22.67 65.78 -4.03
N LYS A 535 23.68 65.36 -3.27
CA LYS A 535 24.37 64.08 -3.06
C LYS A 535 25.21 64.28 -1.78
N GLU A 536 25.29 63.30 -0.90
CA GLU A 536 26.48 63.09 -0.07
C GLU A 536 26.67 61.59 0.15
N GLU A 537 27.93 61.22 0.11
CA GLU A 537 28.56 59.94 -0.23
C GLU A 537 28.86 59.13 1.05
N ILE A 538 28.74 57.80 1.01
CA ILE A 538 29.57 56.80 1.73
C ILE A 538 29.28 55.41 1.11
N GLU A 539 30.38 54.66 0.90
CA GLU A 539 30.56 53.43 0.14
C GLU A 539 29.63 52.25 0.50
N GLU A 540 29.13 51.57 -0.54
CA GLU A 540 28.47 50.26 -0.46
C GLU A 540 29.49 49.17 -0.12
N GLU A 541 29.33 48.53 1.03
CA GLU A 541 29.97 47.24 1.31
C GLU A 541 29.25 46.12 0.54
N LYS A 542 30.07 45.39 -0.21
CA LYS A 542 29.83 44.18 -0.99
C LYS A 542 28.97 43.14 -0.22
N PRO A 543 27.92 42.55 -0.82
CA PRO A 543 27.22 41.44 -0.19
C PRO A 543 28.15 40.22 -0.13
N GLU A 544 28.32 39.69 1.08
CA GLU A 544 28.97 38.41 1.33
C GLU A 544 28.25 37.30 0.56
N GLN A 545 29.05 36.46 -0.09
CA GLN A 545 28.60 35.27 -0.79
C GLN A 545 27.87 34.34 0.18
N SER A 546 26.69 33.86 -0.23
CA SER A 546 26.06 32.69 0.36
C SER A 546 27.06 31.52 0.37
N PRO A 547 27.21 30.79 1.48
CA PRO A 547 27.88 29.49 1.46
C PRO A 547 27.15 28.61 0.44
N ASP A 548 27.89 27.93 -0.42
CA ASP A 548 27.36 26.90 -1.30
C ASP A 548 26.42 25.99 -0.50
N GLU A 549 25.15 25.90 -0.92
CA GLU A 549 24.23 24.86 -0.46
C GLU A 549 24.86 23.51 -0.82
N GLU A 550 25.55 22.92 0.15
CA GLU A 550 25.98 21.54 0.10
C GLU A 550 24.71 20.70 0.10
N LYS A 551 24.23 20.36 -1.11
CA LYS A 551 23.04 19.52 -1.30
C LYS A 551 23.18 18.30 -0.40
N GLU A 552 22.24 18.14 0.54
CA GLU A 552 22.19 16.95 1.37
C GLU A 552 22.06 15.73 0.47
N VAL A 553 23.05 14.84 0.57
CA VAL A 553 23.10 13.61 -0.22
C VAL A 553 22.05 12.66 0.38
N PRO A 554 21.00 12.28 -0.38
CA PRO A 554 19.90 11.47 0.13
C PRO A 554 20.40 10.12 0.66
N VAL A 555 19.69 9.53 1.61
CA VAL A 555 20.02 8.22 2.22
C VAL A 555 18.96 7.22 1.80
N TYR A 556 19.40 6.08 1.28
CA TYR A 556 18.50 5.03 0.80
C TYR A 556 18.63 3.75 1.63
N SER A 557 17.54 3.00 1.76
CA SER A 557 17.45 1.75 2.52
C SER A 557 17.70 0.52 1.66
N LEU A 558 18.31 -0.52 2.25
CA LEU A 558 18.49 -1.85 1.65
C LEU A 558 17.67 -2.88 2.43
N THR A 559 16.61 -3.39 1.81
CA THR A 559 15.75 -4.45 2.33
C THR A 559 16.24 -5.81 1.83
N THR A 560 16.34 -6.80 2.71
CA THR A 560 16.76 -8.17 2.33
C THR A 560 15.64 -9.18 2.56
N GLU A 561 15.31 -10.01 1.59
CA GLU A 561 14.28 -11.06 1.71
C GLU A 561 14.86 -12.43 1.38
N VAL A 562 14.39 -13.49 2.05
CA VAL A 562 14.84 -14.86 1.78
C VAL A 562 13.70 -15.70 1.22
N LYS A 563 13.93 -16.41 0.11
CA LYS A 563 13.05 -17.48 -0.37
C LYS A 563 13.68 -18.83 -0.10
N GLY A 564 12.94 -19.76 0.50
CA GLY A 564 13.46 -21.02 1.02
C GLY A 564 14.16 -20.89 2.38
N LYS A 565 15.03 -21.85 2.74
CA LYS A 565 15.67 -21.92 4.08
C LYS A 565 17.13 -21.48 4.02
N GLY A 566 17.41 -20.31 4.57
CA GLY A 566 18.75 -19.72 4.65
C GLY A 566 18.68 -18.35 5.31
N MET A 567 19.74 -17.56 5.20
CA MET A 567 19.83 -16.23 5.80
C MET A 567 20.65 -15.29 4.91
N ILE A 568 20.28 -14.01 4.89
CA ILE A 568 21.09 -12.94 4.30
C ILE A 568 21.76 -12.15 5.42
N THR A 569 23.02 -11.79 5.23
CA THR A 569 23.73 -10.83 6.07
C THR A 569 24.14 -9.64 5.22
N ALA A 570 23.66 -8.44 5.54
CA ALA A 570 24.12 -7.20 4.95
C ALA A 570 25.07 -6.47 5.90
N SER A 571 26.12 -5.85 5.37
CA SER A 571 27.08 -5.04 6.13
C SER A 571 26.42 -3.77 6.71
N GLN A 572 25.38 -3.27 6.04
CA GLN A 572 24.57 -2.10 6.37
C GLN A 572 23.17 -2.33 5.80
N THR A 573 22.13 -1.66 6.30
CA THR A 573 20.75 -1.77 5.74
C THR A 573 20.24 -0.43 5.22
N SER A 574 21.11 0.58 5.18
CA SER A 574 20.91 1.86 4.50
C SER A 574 22.26 2.53 4.30
N ALA A 575 22.40 3.35 3.26
CA ALA A 575 23.59 4.17 3.03
C ALA A 575 23.26 5.41 2.19
N LYS A 576 24.12 6.44 2.24
CA LYS A 576 23.98 7.66 1.43
C LYS A 576 24.06 7.34 -0.07
N GLU A 577 23.41 8.14 -0.92
CA GLU A 577 23.50 8.06 -2.38
C GLU A 577 24.96 7.92 -2.84
N GLY A 578 25.23 6.92 -3.68
CA GLY A 578 26.55 6.52 -4.16
C GLY A 578 27.37 5.62 -3.21
N SER A 579 26.84 5.22 -2.04
CA SER A 579 27.55 4.32 -1.11
C SER A 579 27.22 2.85 -1.38
N THR A 580 28.21 1.95 -1.27
CA THR A 580 28.04 0.50 -1.43
C THR A 580 27.79 -0.23 -0.12
N ILE A 581 26.98 -1.28 -0.17
CA ILE A 581 26.61 -2.17 0.91
C ILE A 581 26.90 -3.60 0.49
N ARG A 582 27.81 -4.27 1.21
CA ARG A 582 28.06 -5.71 1.01
C ARG A 582 26.94 -6.55 1.58
N VAL A 583 26.41 -7.50 0.84
CA VAL A 583 25.48 -8.55 1.29
C VAL A 583 26.07 -9.93 1.07
N GLU A 584 25.62 -10.90 1.87
CA GLU A 584 26.08 -12.28 1.80
C GLU A 584 24.96 -13.29 2.15
N ALA A 585 24.84 -14.37 1.39
CA ALA A 585 23.80 -15.38 1.48
C ALA A 585 24.36 -16.68 2.10
N HIS A 586 23.68 -17.16 3.14
CA HIS A 586 24.05 -18.32 3.94
C HIS A 586 22.95 -19.39 3.90
N PRO A 587 23.10 -20.46 3.08
CA PRO A 587 22.13 -21.55 3.03
C PRO A 587 22.02 -22.31 4.36
N ALA A 588 20.82 -22.75 4.74
CA ALA A 588 20.63 -23.64 5.88
C ALA A 588 21.07 -25.09 5.54
N GLU A 589 21.14 -25.97 6.55
CA GLU A 589 21.54 -27.38 6.34
C GLU A 589 20.58 -28.08 5.38
N GLY A 590 21.14 -28.77 4.38
CA GLY A 590 20.38 -29.41 3.31
C GLY A 590 19.84 -28.42 2.26
N MET A 591 20.27 -27.16 2.27
CA MET A 591 19.94 -26.16 1.26
C MET A 591 21.21 -25.62 0.56
N ILE A 592 21.07 -25.14 -0.67
CA ILE A 592 22.08 -24.39 -1.42
C ILE A 592 21.58 -22.99 -1.76
N PHE A 593 22.46 -22.07 -2.17
CA PHE A 593 22.09 -20.71 -2.61
C PHE A 593 21.89 -20.71 -4.12
N ALA A 594 20.71 -20.30 -4.58
CA ALA A 594 20.35 -20.20 -6.00
C ALA A 594 20.85 -18.91 -6.64
N GLY A 595 20.81 -17.81 -5.88
CA GLY A 595 21.14 -16.48 -6.38
C GLY A 595 20.33 -15.37 -5.70
N TRP A 596 20.73 -14.15 -6.00
CA TRP A 596 20.10 -12.90 -5.65
C TRP A 596 19.13 -12.50 -6.76
N ILE A 597 17.91 -12.09 -6.37
CA ILE A 597 16.95 -11.40 -7.22
C ILE A 597 16.54 -10.05 -6.57
N GLY A 598 15.74 -9.24 -7.25
CA GLY A 598 15.39 -7.88 -6.84
C GLY A 598 16.35 -6.83 -7.41
N ASP A 599 16.76 -5.86 -6.60
CA ASP A 599 17.69 -4.79 -6.98
C ASP A 599 19.16 -5.22 -6.99
N LEU A 600 19.45 -6.47 -6.59
CA LEU A 600 20.75 -7.11 -6.68
C LEU A 600 20.59 -8.47 -7.33
N LEU A 601 21.30 -8.70 -8.43
CA LEU A 601 21.00 -9.82 -9.34
C LEU A 601 22.22 -10.66 -9.72
N GLY A 602 22.35 -11.87 -9.20
CA GLY A 602 23.48 -12.76 -9.52
C GLY A 602 23.65 -13.90 -8.53
N ASN A 603 24.55 -14.85 -8.80
CA ASN A 603 24.66 -16.09 -8.00
C ASN A 603 25.79 -16.09 -6.96
N ALA A 604 26.59 -15.02 -6.90
CA ALA A 604 27.71 -14.94 -5.98
C ALA A 604 27.17 -14.79 -4.56
N LYS A 605 27.54 -15.72 -3.67
CA LYS A 605 27.05 -15.71 -2.27
C LYS A 605 27.33 -14.39 -1.57
N SER A 606 28.37 -13.65 -1.93
CA SER A 606 28.63 -12.32 -1.39
C SER A 606 28.76 -11.31 -2.51
N ARG A 607 28.12 -10.15 -2.36
CA ARG A 607 28.03 -9.08 -3.36
C ARG A 607 27.92 -7.71 -2.73
N THR A 608 28.10 -6.63 -3.50
CA THR A 608 28.02 -5.24 -3.01
C THR A 608 27.03 -4.43 -3.81
N ILE A 609 25.94 -4.00 -3.17
CA ILE A 609 24.91 -3.14 -3.75
C ILE A 609 25.14 -1.67 -3.44
N THR A 610 25.13 -0.80 -4.43
CA THR A 610 25.12 0.65 -4.18
C THR A 610 23.72 1.20 -4.00
N MET A 611 23.66 2.17 -3.12
CA MET A 611 22.49 2.94 -2.78
C MET A 611 22.42 4.21 -3.63
N ASN A 612 21.44 4.29 -4.51
CA ASN A 612 21.03 5.43 -5.38
C ASN A 612 19.50 5.55 -5.48
N GLY A 613 18.82 4.57 -4.89
CA GLY A 613 17.41 4.50 -4.56
C GLY A 613 17.29 3.50 -3.42
N ASN A 614 16.11 3.37 -2.83
CA ASN A 614 15.87 2.25 -1.91
C ASN A 614 16.02 0.95 -2.71
N LYS A 615 16.76 -0.01 -2.16
CA LYS A 615 17.10 -1.28 -2.79
C LYS A 615 16.47 -2.42 -2.00
N LYS A 616 16.02 -3.46 -2.68
CA LYS A 616 15.52 -4.70 -2.11
C LYS A 616 16.23 -5.87 -2.77
N VAL A 617 16.87 -6.73 -1.99
CA VAL A 617 17.64 -7.87 -2.49
C VAL A 617 17.11 -9.15 -1.88
N ILE A 618 16.92 -10.16 -2.71
CA ILE A 618 16.25 -11.38 -2.31
C ILE A 618 17.19 -12.56 -2.55
N ALA A 619 17.56 -13.30 -1.52
CA ALA A 619 18.34 -14.52 -1.65
C ALA A 619 17.41 -15.73 -1.76
N ILE A 620 17.59 -16.51 -2.81
CA ILE A 620 16.84 -17.76 -3.00
C ILE A 620 17.71 -18.93 -2.52
N PHE A 621 17.16 -19.80 -1.67
CA PHE A 621 17.80 -21.00 -1.12
C PHE A 621 16.93 -22.25 -1.24
N GLU A 622 17.58 -23.40 -1.37
CA GLU A 622 17.06 -24.43 -2.25
C GLU A 622 17.50 -25.85 -1.87
N PRO A 623 16.63 -26.87 -1.76
CA PRO A 623 17.00 -28.16 -1.16
C PRO A 623 18.11 -28.93 -1.91
N ASP A 624 19.22 -29.29 -1.27
CA ASP A 624 20.34 -29.97 -1.95
C ASP A 624 19.94 -31.36 -2.51
N PRO A 625 19.94 -31.57 -3.84
CA PRO A 625 19.47 -32.80 -4.49
C PRO A 625 20.43 -33.97 -4.26
N ALA A 626 21.66 -33.73 -3.79
CA ALA A 626 22.58 -34.80 -3.41
C ALA A 626 22.15 -35.54 -2.13
N VAL A 627 21.26 -34.96 -1.32
CA VAL A 627 20.79 -35.55 -0.06
C VAL A 627 19.67 -36.58 -0.27
N ASN A 628 18.94 -36.53 -1.40
CA ASN A 628 17.83 -37.45 -1.71
C ASN A 628 18.24 -38.77 -2.40
N ASN A 629 19.50 -38.93 -2.82
CA ASN A 629 19.98 -40.15 -3.49
C ASN A 629 20.55 -41.22 -2.52
N ASN A 630 20.45 -41.03 -1.21
CA ASN A 630 21.03 -41.93 -0.20
C ASN A 630 20.00 -42.74 0.61
N SER A 631 18.73 -42.80 0.20
CA SER A 631 17.71 -43.61 0.90
C SER A 631 17.23 -44.87 0.16
N GLU A 632 17.82 -45.23 -0.99
CA GLU A 632 17.55 -46.49 -1.70
C GLU A 632 18.81 -47.38 -1.82
N ASP A 633 19.48 -47.69 -0.71
CA ASP A 633 20.41 -48.85 -0.69
C ASP A 633 20.64 -49.36 0.75
N SER A 634 19.61 -49.93 1.39
CA SER A 634 19.83 -50.86 2.51
C SER A 634 18.58 -51.69 2.86
N THR A 635 18.16 -52.59 1.98
CA THR A 635 17.47 -53.83 2.40
C THR A 635 17.83 -54.97 1.45
N ASP A 636 18.94 -55.65 1.75
CA ASP A 636 19.17 -57.04 1.37
C ASP A 636 20.08 -57.69 2.43
N ASP A 637 19.46 -58.30 3.45
CA ASP A 637 19.78 -59.62 4.04
C ASP A 637 18.82 -59.97 5.20
#